data_AF-A0A017HQA4-F1
#
_entry.id   AF-A0A017HQA4-F1
#
_cell.length_a   1.000
_cell.length_b   1.000
_cell.length_c   1.000
_cell.angle_alpha   90.00
_cell.angle_beta   90.00
_cell.angle_gamma   90.00
#
_symmetry.space_group_name_H-M   'P 1'
#
loop_
_entity.id
_entity.type
_entity.pdbx_description
1 polymer ?
#
loop_
_entity_poly.entity_id
_entity_poly.type
_entity_poly.pdbx_seq_one_letter_code
_entity_poly.pdbx_strand_id
1 'polypeptide(L)'
;MYHSLGLFINGAWCGASDGGAAPVLSPVTEVALGQVPVATPSDTATALDAAQHGLAEWRRIGNFGRADALHRIADAMIRRRDDAARMISSETGKPLAQAEREWGLSIDQFRWYAEEARRITGRLVESRVPGGRFEVTREPVGICAAFTAWNFPAALVARKVAPALAAGCSIIVRPSSQTPGTAMLIVDCCRAGDLPAGVVQLLSGPTEATYAPLMADKRVRKVSLTGSTRVGQQMIRDAAATVKKVSMELGGNAPLIVYDDADLELALNLSVPTKFANAGQVCVTPDRFFVHERLHDAFVEGLMARASALKVGDGLDSATQMGPLISRKRLEEIEGIVADAVKLGATLASGGKRAAGFNKGHFYEPTVLTEVTDDMRVFAEENFGPIAAITRFAEEDEVLHRANASDMGLSAYAFTRDPGRARRTVAALKAGMVGINSFAMAASEAPFGGRTSRAWVARAAPRASTPISTPSSRRWCSDAPEPRSRPLGPRQARPQRLALDRQPLHGRDHGRPGLRQRHHRRSARRARLWRRPADAPGPARVRSGADDPGALVRARHRHEAPRRGCHGDHLPHDQHRRGRRALREHPALPPARPAQLRPHPRRRGPRPRCLLQAGQRRHSRLRDDRDSRGHAEPRRHRRHARPRRPLHRPLRPDTWAERRPPEPRLRPRGARDDRGDPAHPGRRAPPRHQGLPPLRHARLRRAGGRMGLRPRDRLGRLAPPRGGGRRLGGALPGPDERGRDRRDERWGLGHRQGRLLMPHLLIAGKLHPAGLDLLASAPGVTFDYVEEVSEPSYAPLIAKADGLVLRTQPLSSATVARAPRLRVVSRHGVGYDAVDLAALDARGIALAIVGDVNSVSVAEHAMMMLLACAKRARLADRAAREPSLWNWRNRLEATELSGRRLLILGYGRIGRHLARMARGFAMRVRAFDPFLAAQGWPDDGTEPVATLSEGLAWADAVSVHVPKAERPLVGAAELALLRPGAILINTARGGVVDEAALAEALASGRVGAAGLDVLDAEPPPERHPLFAFEQVILSPHIAGLTADAAERMAVASVQNALDYLDGRLDPRLLVNKDALACHALPTASG
;
A
#
# COMPACT_ATOMS: atom_id res chain seq x y z
N MET A 1 -27.39 8.73 16.41
CA MET A 1 -26.00 8.55 15.93
C MET A 1 -25.14 9.80 16.17
N TYR A 2 -25.45 10.95 15.56
CA TYR A 2 -24.54 12.12 15.47
C TYR A 2 -24.47 13.07 16.69
N HIS A 3 -24.76 12.62 17.91
CA HIS A 3 -25.10 13.51 19.05
C HIS A 3 -23.97 14.43 19.56
N SER A 4 -22.72 14.17 19.21
CA SER A 4 -21.52 14.95 19.57
C SER A 4 -20.85 15.62 18.37
N LEU A 5 -21.47 15.56 17.18
CA LEU A 5 -20.92 16.00 15.90
C LEU A 5 -21.86 17.03 15.24
N GLY A 6 -21.34 17.80 14.29
CA GLY A 6 -22.12 18.87 13.66
C GLY A 6 -21.40 19.57 12.52
N LEU A 7 -21.57 20.88 12.40
CA LEU A 7 -20.63 21.69 11.63
C LEU A 7 -19.31 21.74 12.41
N PHE A 8 -18.18 21.76 11.70
CA PHE A 8 -16.87 22.01 12.33
C PHE A 8 -16.36 23.36 11.86
N ILE A 9 -16.34 24.34 12.78
CA ILE A 9 -15.97 25.72 12.48
C ILE A 9 -15.00 26.21 13.56
N ASN A 10 -13.87 26.75 13.10
CA ASN A 10 -12.83 27.37 13.93
C ASN A 10 -12.29 26.45 15.05
N GLY A 11 -12.17 25.15 14.79
CA GLY A 11 -11.67 24.16 15.76
C GLY A 11 -12.72 23.60 16.73
N ALA A 12 -14.00 23.96 16.60
CA ALA A 12 -15.09 23.49 17.45
C ALA A 12 -16.22 22.82 16.65
N TRP A 13 -16.92 21.88 17.29
CA TRP A 13 -18.19 21.33 16.82
C TRP A 13 -19.33 22.30 17.19
N CYS A 14 -20.20 22.64 16.25
CA CYS A 14 -21.35 23.51 16.49
C CYS A 14 -22.61 23.07 15.70
N GLY A 15 -23.76 23.60 16.12
CA GLY A 15 -24.98 23.56 15.32
C GLY A 15 -24.94 24.56 14.16
N ALA A 16 -26.03 24.63 13.39
CA ALA A 16 -26.26 25.70 12.44
C ALA A 16 -26.73 26.97 13.16
N SER A 17 -26.38 28.15 12.65
CA SER A 17 -26.71 29.44 13.26
C SER A 17 -28.21 29.77 13.38
N ASP A 18 -29.07 29.10 12.62
CA ASP A 18 -30.54 29.16 12.71
C ASP A 18 -31.17 27.96 13.45
N GLY A 19 -30.36 27.01 13.93
CA GLY A 19 -30.82 25.74 14.50
C GLY A 19 -31.26 24.68 13.48
N GLY A 20 -31.09 24.93 12.18
CA GLY A 20 -31.47 24.03 11.09
C GLY A 20 -30.76 22.68 11.13
N ALA A 21 -31.51 21.61 10.86
CA ALA A 21 -31.00 20.24 10.79
C ALA A 21 -31.79 19.39 9.77
N ALA A 22 -31.17 18.32 9.27
CA ALA A 22 -31.77 17.38 8.33
C ALA A 22 -31.45 15.91 8.68
N PRO A 23 -32.34 14.95 8.38
CA PRO A 23 -32.13 13.56 8.69
C PRO A 23 -31.16 12.90 7.71
N VAL A 24 -30.26 12.06 8.23
CA VAL A 24 -29.50 11.09 7.42
C VAL A 24 -30.28 9.78 7.44
N LEU A 25 -30.67 9.27 6.27
CA LEU A 25 -31.49 8.06 6.13
C LEU A 25 -30.61 6.85 5.85
N SER A 26 -30.92 5.72 6.48
CA SER A 26 -30.29 4.42 6.22
C SER A 26 -30.81 3.82 4.89
N PRO A 27 -29.94 3.44 3.94
CA PRO A 27 -30.37 2.77 2.70
C PRO A 27 -30.81 1.31 2.90
N VAL A 28 -30.56 0.74 4.09
CA VAL A 28 -31.01 -0.60 4.51
C VAL A 28 -32.44 -0.57 5.05
N THR A 29 -32.79 0.42 5.86
CA THR A 29 -34.06 0.44 6.61
C THR A 29 -35.05 1.53 6.22
N GLU A 30 -34.61 2.52 5.43
CA GLU A 30 -35.34 3.77 5.10
C GLU A 30 -35.67 4.64 6.33
N VAL A 31 -35.07 4.36 7.49
CA VAL A 31 -35.24 5.11 8.75
C VAL A 31 -34.06 6.07 8.98
N ALA A 32 -34.30 7.18 9.68
CA ALA A 32 -33.25 8.15 10.02
C ALA A 32 -32.28 7.61 11.10
N LEU A 33 -30.98 7.62 10.80
CA LEU A 33 -29.87 7.33 11.72
C LEU A 33 -29.67 8.44 12.78
N GLY A 34 -30.15 9.64 12.46
CA GLY A 34 -30.12 10.83 13.28
C GLY A 34 -30.30 12.09 12.44
N GLN A 35 -30.30 13.23 13.12
CA GLN A 35 -30.27 14.56 12.50
C GLN A 35 -28.82 15.07 12.44
N VAL A 36 -28.47 15.80 11.39
CA VAL A 36 -27.22 16.59 11.31
C VAL A 36 -27.53 18.07 11.08
N PRO A 37 -26.75 19.00 11.64
CA PRO A 37 -26.88 20.43 11.37
C PRO A 37 -26.76 20.79 9.89
N VAL A 38 -27.50 21.82 9.48
CA VAL A 38 -27.57 22.32 8.11
C VAL A 38 -27.03 23.75 8.06
N ALA A 39 -25.81 23.92 7.58
CA ALA A 39 -25.14 25.20 7.46
C ALA A 39 -25.94 26.19 6.61
N THR A 40 -26.15 27.39 7.17
CA THR A 40 -26.67 28.57 6.47
C THR A 40 -25.55 29.26 5.67
N PRO A 41 -25.86 30.26 4.82
CA PRO A 41 -24.84 31.13 4.22
C PRO A 41 -23.95 31.84 5.26
N SER A 42 -24.47 32.11 6.47
CA SER A 42 -23.73 32.75 7.58
C SER A 42 -22.69 31.82 8.19
N ASP A 43 -23.03 30.54 8.35
CA ASP A 43 -22.10 29.51 8.82
C ASP A 43 -20.96 29.31 7.81
N THR A 44 -21.27 29.31 6.51
CA THR A 44 -20.27 29.22 5.43
C THR A 44 -19.36 30.45 5.38
N ALA A 45 -19.90 31.67 5.59
CA ALA A 45 -19.09 32.89 5.69
C ALA A 45 -18.14 32.84 6.90
N THR A 46 -18.65 32.43 8.07
CA THR A 46 -17.85 32.23 9.29
C THR A 46 -16.76 31.18 9.08
N ALA A 47 -17.06 30.09 8.37
CA ALA A 47 -16.10 29.07 8.03
C ALA A 47 -15.00 29.57 7.06
N LEU A 48 -15.34 30.44 6.11
CA LEU A 48 -14.37 31.10 5.21
C LEU A 48 -13.44 32.05 5.96
N ASP A 49 -13.96 32.84 6.90
CA ASP A 49 -13.17 33.79 7.68
C ASP A 49 -12.19 33.07 8.62
N ALA A 50 -12.64 32.04 9.35
CA ALA A 50 -11.76 31.22 10.15
C ALA A 50 -10.76 30.41 9.28
N ALA A 51 -11.15 29.95 8.09
CA ALA A 51 -10.22 29.30 7.16
C ALA A 51 -9.15 30.26 6.60
N GLN A 52 -9.43 31.56 6.53
CA GLN A 52 -8.47 32.60 6.17
C GLN A 52 -7.48 32.91 7.30
N HIS A 53 -7.92 32.87 8.57
CA HIS A 53 -7.03 32.99 9.73
C HIS A 53 -6.13 31.76 9.91
N GLY A 54 -6.71 30.56 9.97
CA GLY A 54 -5.95 29.31 10.12
C GLY A 54 -4.92 29.08 9.02
N LEU A 55 -5.19 29.54 7.79
CA LEU A 55 -4.22 29.53 6.69
C LEU A 55 -2.94 30.32 7.00
N ALA A 56 -3.04 31.45 7.69
CA ALA A 56 -1.90 32.31 8.01
C ALA A 56 -0.96 31.65 9.03
N GLU A 57 -1.52 30.95 10.02
CA GLU A 57 -0.76 30.22 11.04
C GLU A 57 -0.19 28.90 10.49
N TRP A 58 -1.01 28.10 9.80
CA TRP A 58 -0.60 26.80 9.25
C TRP A 58 0.54 26.91 8.22
N ARG A 59 0.58 28.01 7.46
CA ARG A 59 1.68 28.33 6.54
C ARG A 59 3.01 28.63 7.25
N ARG A 60 3.01 29.01 8.53
CA ARG A 60 4.22 29.23 9.33
C ARG A 60 4.77 27.93 9.92
N ILE A 61 3.95 26.88 10.03
CA ILE A 61 4.39 25.58 10.54
C ILE A 61 5.20 24.86 9.44
N GLY A 62 6.47 24.58 9.75
CA GLY A 62 7.41 23.93 8.83
C GLY A 62 6.98 22.52 8.41
N ASN A 63 7.49 22.07 7.27
CA ASN A 63 7.10 20.81 6.61
C ASN A 63 7.13 19.58 7.54
N PHE A 64 8.10 19.52 8.46
CA PHE A 64 8.21 18.45 9.45
C PHE A 64 7.06 18.50 10.48
N GLY A 65 6.82 19.64 11.13
CA GLY A 65 5.70 19.78 12.07
C GLY A 65 4.32 19.52 11.44
N ARG A 66 4.15 19.82 10.15
CA ARG A 66 2.94 19.43 9.40
C ARG A 66 2.85 17.92 9.19
N ALA A 67 3.96 17.25 8.84
CA ALA A 67 4.02 15.79 8.76
C ALA A 67 3.68 15.13 10.11
N ASP A 68 4.29 15.61 11.19
CA ASP A 68 4.10 15.07 12.54
C ASP A 68 2.64 15.20 13.00
N ALA A 69 1.97 16.29 12.63
CA ALA A 69 0.52 16.46 12.80
C ALA A 69 -0.29 15.42 12.00
N LEU A 70 -0.02 15.24 10.70
CA LEU A 70 -0.72 14.22 9.89
C LEU A 70 -0.49 12.79 10.41
N HIS A 71 0.69 12.48 10.96
CA HIS A 71 0.92 11.20 11.64
C HIS A 71 -0.01 11.04 12.85
N ARG A 72 -0.10 12.03 13.76
CA ARG A 72 -1.02 11.97 14.92
C ARG A 72 -2.49 11.83 14.53
N ILE A 73 -2.91 12.44 13.42
CA ILE A 73 -4.26 12.30 12.87
C ILE A 73 -4.51 10.86 12.38
N ALA A 74 -3.56 10.28 11.65
CA ALA A 74 -3.64 8.87 11.24
C ALA A 74 -3.64 7.90 12.45
N ASP A 75 -2.90 8.21 13.53
CA ASP A 75 -2.94 7.42 14.78
C ASP A 75 -4.33 7.48 15.44
N ALA A 76 -4.98 8.66 15.42
CA ALA A 76 -6.34 8.83 15.92
C ALA A 76 -7.37 8.10 15.05
N MET A 77 -7.19 8.08 13.72
CA MET A 77 -8.03 7.30 12.81
C MET A 77 -7.88 5.78 13.05
N ILE A 78 -6.67 5.27 13.28
CA ILE A 78 -6.45 3.85 13.62
C ILE A 78 -7.25 3.46 14.87
N ARG A 79 -7.20 4.28 15.94
CA ARG A 79 -7.96 4.07 17.19
C ARG A 79 -9.49 4.16 17.03
N ARG A 80 -9.99 4.56 15.86
CA ARG A 80 -11.43 4.76 15.55
C ARG A 80 -11.93 3.82 14.44
N ARG A 81 -11.17 2.77 14.09
CA ARG A 81 -11.48 1.83 12.99
C ARG A 81 -12.89 1.25 13.07
N ASP A 82 -13.28 0.72 14.22
CA ASP A 82 -14.56 0.02 14.39
C ASP A 82 -15.76 0.98 14.33
N ASP A 83 -15.63 2.14 14.99
CA ASP A 83 -16.61 3.23 14.91
C ASP A 83 -16.81 3.69 13.47
N ALA A 84 -15.71 3.87 12.73
CA ALA A 84 -15.73 4.33 11.36
C ALA A 84 -16.29 3.28 10.40
N ALA A 85 -15.93 2.00 10.56
CA ALA A 85 -16.48 0.92 9.77
C ALA A 85 -18.00 0.80 9.95
N ARG A 86 -18.49 0.89 11.20
CA ARG A 86 -19.92 0.89 11.53
C ARG A 86 -20.63 2.14 11.00
N MET A 87 -20.00 3.32 11.06
CA MET A 87 -20.54 4.57 10.50
C MET A 87 -20.69 4.45 8.97
N ILE A 88 -19.61 4.13 8.26
CA ILE A 88 -19.60 3.95 6.80
C ILE A 88 -20.66 2.93 6.38
N SER A 89 -20.71 1.77 7.06
CA SER A 89 -21.69 0.72 6.77
C SER A 89 -23.13 1.18 7.04
N SER A 90 -23.40 1.89 8.12
CA SER A 90 -24.73 2.43 8.43
C SER A 90 -25.21 3.48 7.41
N GLU A 91 -24.32 4.40 7.01
CA GLU A 91 -24.63 5.50 6.09
C GLU A 91 -24.70 5.05 4.62
N THR A 92 -23.88 4.07 4.20
CA THR A 92 -23.83 3.60 2.79
C THR A 92 -24.54 2.28 2.54
N GLY A 93 -24.80 1.48 3.57
CA GLY A 93 -25.26 0.10 3.47
C GLY A 93 -24.17 -0.92 3.11
N LYS A 94 -22.93 -0.50 2.83
CA LYS A 94 -21.87 -1.43 2.37
C LYS A 94 -21.42 -2.39 3.49
N PRO A 95 -20.97 -3.62 3.16
CA PRO A 95 -20.44 -4.57 4.14
C PRO A 95 -19.32 -4.00 5.02
N LEU A 96 -19.31 -4.36 6.30
CA LEU A 96 -18.25 -3.97 7.27
C LEU A 96 -16.85 -4.23 6.72
N ALA A 97 -16.59 -5.40 6.13
CA ALA A 97 -15.30 -5.73 5.54
C ALA A 97 -14.89 -4.81 4.37
N GLN A 98 -15.84 -4.18 3.66
CA GLN A 98 -15.57 -3.16 2.63
C GLN A 98 -15.36 -1.78 3.26
N ALA A 99 -16.12 -1.45 4.31
CA ALA A 99 -15.99 -0.21 5.09
C ALA A 99 -14.65 -0.11 5.83
N GLU A 100 -14.18 -1.21 6.44
CA GLU A 100 -12.85 -1.29 7.08
C GLU A 100 -11.72 -1.08 6.09
N ARG A 101 -11.78 -1.71 4.91
CA ARG A 101 -10.78 -1.51 3.85
C ARG A 101 -10.75 -0.08 3.36
N GLU A 102 -11.90 0.58 3.24
CA GLU A 102 -11.96 2.00 2.95
C GLU A 102 -11.34 2.87 4.05
N TRP A 103 -11.57 2.54 5.32
CA TRP A 103 -10.96 3.27 6.44
C TRP A 103 -9.44 3.08 6.48
N GLY A 104 -8.93 1.88 6.20
CA GLY A 104 -7.50 1.60 6.00
C GLY A 104 -6.91 2.48 4.90
N LEU A 105 -7.48 2.43 3.69
CA LEU A 105 -7.09 3.30 2.58
C LEU A 105 -7.19 4.80 2.90
N SER A 106 -8.04 5.19 3.86
CA SER A 106 -8.15 6.57 4.33
C SER A 106 -7.01 6.95 5.29
N ILE A 107 -6.60 6.05 6.18
CA ILE A 107 -5.43 6.20 7.06
C ILE A 107 -4.15 6.33 6.21
N ASP A 108 -4.00 5.48 5.19
CA ASP A 108 -2.82 5.43 4.31
C ASP A 108 -2.58 6.76 3.60
N GLN A 109 -3.64 7.47 3.21
CA GLN A 109 -3.53 8.80 2.60
C GLN A 109 -2.95 9.82 3.59
N PHE A 110 -3.34 9.78 4.87
CA PHE A 110 -2.72 10.65 5.89
C PHE A 110 -1.26 10.28 6.17
N ARG A 111 -0.92 8.99 6.21
CA ARG A 111 0.47 8.52 6.33
C ARG A 111 1.33 9.00 5.15
N TRP A 112 0.89 8.72 3.93
CA TRP A 112 1.61 9.04 2.71
C TRP A 112 1.79 10.56 2.53
N TYR A 113 0.76 11.37 2.79
CA TYR A 113 0.89 12.83 2.68
C TYR A 113 1.59 13.48 3.87
N ALA A 114 1.66 12.85 5.05
CA ALA A 114 2.60 13.28 6.09
C ALA A 114 4.04 13.19 5.56
N GLU A 115 4.38 12.05 4.98
CA GLU A 115 5.69 11.82 4.36
C GLU A 115 5.98 12.76 3.18
N GLU A 116 5.04 12.92 2.23
CA GLU A 116 5.22 13.84 1.10
C GLU A 116 5.27 15.32 1.53
N ALA A 117 4.73 15.70 2.71
CA ALA A 117 4.92 17.06 3.25
C ALA A 117 6.41 17.38 3.46
N ARG A 118 7.20 16.39 3.92
CA ARG A 118 8.66 16.52 4.07
C ARG A 118 9.40 16.56 2.72
N ARG A 119 8.75 16.14 1.62
CA ARG A 119 9.35 16.00 0.26
C ARG A 119 8.88 17.07 -0.76
N ILE A 120 8.24 18.16 -0.31
CA ILE A 120 7.87 19.30 -1.16
C ILE A 120 9.14 20.07 -1.61
N THR A 121 9.79 19.60 -2.67
CA THR A 121 11.06 20.15 -3.17
C THR A 121 10.88 21.30 -4.15
N GLY A 122 11.70 22.35 -3.99
CA GLY A 122 11.92 23.37 -5.01
C GLY A 122 12.85 22.89 -6.13
N ARG A 123 13.27 23.79 -7.02
CA ARG A 123 14.30 23.52 -8.04
C ARG A 123 15.13 24.77 -8.32
N LEU A 124 16.45 24.65 -8.25
CA LEU A 124 17.37 25.60 -8.89
C LEU A 124 17.49 25.25 -10.38
N VAL A 125 17.48 26.26 -11.24
CA VAL A 125 17.73 26.11 -12.68
C VAL A 125 18.80 27.11 -13.08
N GLU A 126 19.82 26.64 -13.79
CA GLU A 126 20.88 27.45 -14.36
C GLU A 126 20.29 28.53 -15.30
N SER A 127 20.88 29.73 -15.28
CA SER A 127 20.46 30.79 -16.19
C SER A 127 21.26 30.74 -17.49
N ARG A 128 20.56 31.00 -18.60
CA ARG A 128 21.19 31.34 -19.89
C ARG A 128 21.91 32.69 -19.89
N VAL A 129 21.78 33.47 -18.82
CA VAL A 129 22.51 34.73 -18.59
C VAL A 129 23.64 34.44 -17.61
N PRO A 130 24.93 34.68 -17.97
CA PRO A 130 26.07 34.44 -17.09
C PRO A 130 25.90 35.11 -15.72
N GLY A 131 26.30 34.40 -14.65
CA GLY A 131 26.17 34.85 -13.26
C GLY A 131 24.76 34.77 -12.65
N GLY A 132 23.70 34.66 -13.47
CA GLY A 132 22.33 34.55 -12.99
C GLY A 132 21.93 33.13 -12.56
N ARG A 133 20.92 33.03 -11.69
CA ARG A 133 20.25 31.76 -11.37
C ARG A 133 18.74 31.93 -11.23
N PHE A 134 17.98 30.90 -11.59
CA PHE A 134 16.54 30.84 -11.35
C PHE A 134 16.21 29.95 -10.15
N GLU A 135 15.54 30.52 -9.16
CA GLU A 135 15.01 29.77 -8.02
C GLU A 135 13.50 29.51 -8.24
N VAL A 136 13.08 28.25 -8.11
CA VAL A 136 11.69 27.83 -8.21
C VAL A 136 11.23 27.23 -6.88
N THR A 137 10.48 28.00 -6.10
CA THR A 137 9.91 27.58 -4.82
C THR A 137 8.54 26.92 -4.97
N ARG A 138 8.00 26.39 -3.88
CA ARG A 138 6.66 25.77 -3.81
C ARG A 138 5.92 26.22 -2.56
N GLU A 139 5.00 27.19 -2.70
CA GLU A 139 4.14 27.68 -1.61
C GLU A 139 2.67 27.23 -1.74
N PRO A 140 1.98 26.82 -0.66
CA PRO A 140 0.59 26.34 -0.70
C PRO A 140 -0.40 27.30 -1.36
N VAL A 141 -1.36 26.77 -2.12
CA VAL A 141 -2.25 27.57 -3.00
C VAL A 141 -3.15 28.57 -2.25
N GLY A 142 -3.61 28.26 -1.04
CA GLY A 142 -4.55 29.08 -0.27
C GLY A 142 -5.64 28.25 0.39
N ILE A 143 -6.83 28.81 0.60
CA ILE A 143 -7.99 28.05 1.05
C ILE A 143 -8.43 27.09 -0.05
N CYS A 144 -8.59 25.81 0.29
CA CYS A 144 -9.15 24.78 -0.55
C CYS A 144 -10.60 24.48 -0.16
N ALA A 145 -11.50 24.33 -1.13
CA ALA A 145 -12.83 23.75 -0.91
C ALA A 145 -12.89 22.33 -1.51
N ALA A 146 -13.37 21.37 -0.73
CA ALA A 146 -13.44 19.95 -1.10
C ALA A 146 -14.88 19.44 -1.03
N PHE A 147 -15.37 18.91 -2.15
CA PHE A 147 -16.71 18.35 -2.29
C PHE A 147 -16.59 16.85 -2.58
N THR A 148 -17.26 16.00 -1.81
CA THR A 148 -17.13 14.54 -1.92
C THR A 148 -18.47 13.83 -2.13
N ALA A 149 -18.44 12.76 -2.92
CA ALA A 149 -19.56 11.85 -3.10
C ALA A 149 -19.73 10.93 -1.89
N TRP A 150 -20.89 10.26 -1.83
CA TRP A 150 -21.29 9.34 -0.77
C TRP A 150 -20.69 7.93 -0.89
N ASN A 151 -20.15 7.55 -2.04
CA ASN A 151 -19.86 6.15 -2.34
C ASN A 151 -18.58 5.63 -1.66
N PHE A 152 -17.60 6.50 -1.43
CA PHE A 152 -16.46 6.26 -0.52
C PHE A 152 -16.32 7.47 0.41
N PRO A 153 -17.16 7.57 1.46
CA PRO A 153 -17.30 8.79 2.25
C PRO A 153 -16.11 9.07 3.17
N ALA A 154 -15.24 8.10 3.43
CA ALA A 154 -13.96 8.30 4.10
C ALA A 154 -12.84 8.57 3.10
N ALA A 155 -12.64 7.69 2.11
CA ALA A 155 -11.47 7.75 1.24
C ALA A 155 -11.45 9.00 0.34
N LEU A 156 -12.62 9.47 -0.11
CA LEU A 156 -12.73 10.71 -0.90
C LEU A 156 -12.46 11.98 -0.08
N VAL A 157 -12.69 11.92 1.24
CA VAL A 157 -12.35 13.01 2.17
C VAL A 157 -10.85 12.99 2.45
N ALA A 158 -10.29 11.83 2.83
CA ALA A 158 -8.87 11.68 3.11
C ALA A 158 -7.99 12.10 1.91
N ARG A 159 -8.33 11.64 0.70
CA ARG A 159 -7.68 12.02 -0.58
C ARG A 159 -7.71 13.52 -0.92
N LYS A 160 -8.50 14.33 -0.21
CA LYS A 160 -8.58 15.79 -0.39
C LYS A 160 -8.02 16.57 0.81
N VAL A 161 -8.27 16.10 2.04
CA VAL A 161 -7.80 16.71 3.29
C VAL A 161 -6.29 16.51 3.47
N ALA A 162 -5.80 15.27 3.44
CA ALA A 162 -4.40 14.96 3.68
C ALA A 162 -3.42 15.74 2.76
N PRO A 163 -3.59 15.77 1.41
CA PRO A 163 -2.71 16.56 0.55
C PRO A 163 -2.84 18.08 0.74
N ALA A 164 -3.99 18.60 1.19
CA ALA A 164 -4.15 20.03 1.48
C ALA A 164 -3.41 20.42 2.76
N LEU A 165 -3.55 19.63 3.83
CA LEU A 165 -2.83 19.86 5.09
C LEU A 165 -1.32 19.75 4.90
N ALA A 166 -0.85 18.70 4.22
CA ALA A 166 0.56 18.50 3.87
C ALA A 166 1.16 19.71 3.13
N ALA A 167 0.39 20.34 2.24
CA ALA A 167 0.80 21.55 1.51
C ALA A 167 1.10 22.76 2.41
N GLY A 168 0.40 22.88 3.54
CA GLY A 168 0.21 24.15 4.25
C GLY A 168 -1.01 24.94 3.76
N CYS A 169 -2.04 24.29 3.21
CA CYS A 169 -3.34 24.89 2.91
C CYS A 169 -4.31 24.67 4.08
N SER A 170 -5.24 25.60 4.30
CA SER A 170 -6.48 25.34 5.04
C SER A 170 -7.53 24.73 4.09
N ILE A 171 -8.50 23.99 4.64
CA ILE A 171 -9.51 23.28 3.86
C ILE A 171 -10.90 23.35 4.47
N ILE A 172 -11.90 23.61 3.62
CA ILE A 172 -13.33 23.50 3.93
C ILE A 172 -13.87 22.26 3.22
N VAL A 173 -14.40 21.31 3.99
CA VAL A 173 -14.95 20.04 3.49
C VAL A 173 -16.47 20.08 3.49
N ARG A 174 -17.07 19.81 2.33
CA ARG A 174 -18.52 19.69 2.12
C ARG A 174 -18.81 18.24 1.66
N PRO A 175 -19.10 17.30 2.58
CA PRO A 175 -19.41 15.92 2.23
C PRO A 175 -20.77 15.76 1.54
N SER A 176 -21.11 14.54 1.12
CA SER A 176 -22.49 14.23 0.73
C SER A 176 -23.42 14.27 1.95
N SER A 177 -24.60 14.87 1.79
CA SER A 177 -25.64 14.90 2.84
C SER A 177 -26.21 13.51 3.18
N GLN A 178 -25.93 12.50 2.35
CA GLN A 178 -26.30 11.10 2.61
C GLN A 178 -25.32 10.38 3.55
N THR A 179 -24.08 10.88 3.68
CA THR A 179 -22.99 10.22 4.42
C THR A 179 -22.08 11.22 5.17
N PRO A 180 -22.63 12.17 5.95
CA PRO A 180 -21.84 13.23 6.57
C PRO A 180 -21.05 12.75 7.80
N GLY A 181 -21.54 11.76 8.54
CA GLY A 181 -20.97 11.30 9.81
C GLY A 181 -19.57 10.71 9.65
N THR A 182 -19.35 9.94 8.58
CA THR A 182 -18.01 9.43 8.24
C THR A 182 -16.99 10.57 8.08
N ALA A 183 -17.36 11.65 7.39
CA ALA A 183 -16.50 12.82 7.23
C ALA A 183 -16.29 13.55 8.56
N MET A 184 -17.32 13.61 9.41
CA MET A 184 -17.21 14.18 10.76
C MET A 184 -16.23 13.39 11.63
N LEU A 185 -16.18 12.04 11.54
CA LEU A 185 -15.20 11.22 12.26
C LEU A 185 -13.75 11.54 11.83
N ILE A 186 -13.49 11.78 10.55
CA ILE A 186 -12.15 12.18 10.07
C ILE A 186 -11.77 13.57 10.62
N VAL A 187 -12.70 14.52 10.61
CA VAL A 187 -12.46 15.88 11.12
C VAL A 187 -12.31 15.89 12.65
N ASP A 188 -12.98 14.98 13.36
CA ASP A 188 -12.75 14.76 14.79
C ASP A 188 -11.35 14.19 15.05
N CYS A 189 -10.88 13.24 14.22
CA CYS A 189 -9.50 12.75 14.28
C CYS A 189 -8.47 13.84 13.93
N CYS A 190 -8.82 14.83 13.09
CA CYS A 190 -7.96 15.97 12.78
C CYS A 190 -7.57 16.79 14.02
N ARG A 191 -8.37 16.74 15.10
CA ARG A 191 -8.08 17.38 16.39
C ARG A 191 -6.78 16.88 17.02
N ALA A 192 -6.44 15.61 16.83
CA ALA A 192 -5.20 15.01 17.36
C ALA A 192 -3.92 15.52 16.67
N GLY A 193 -4.04 16.23 15.55
CA GLY A 193 -2.91 16.87 14.89
C GLY A 193 -2.46 18.19 15.53
N ASP A 194 -3.16 18.69 16.55
CA ASP A 194 -2.97 20.02 17.15
C ASP A 194 -2.94 21.14 16.09
N LEU A 195 -3.83 21.03 15.10
CA LEU A 195 -3.95 21.98 14.01
C LEU A 195 -4.47 23.33 14.54
N PRO A 196 -3.91 24.47 14.07
CA PRO A 196 -4.47 25.79 14.37
C PRO A 196 -5.95 25.91 14.03
N ALA A 197 -6.66 26.78 14.75
CA ALA A 197 -8.09 26.98 14.58
C ALA A 197 -8.42 27.41 13.13
N GLY A 198 -9.47 26.80 12.56
CA GLY A 198 -9.91 27.08 11.18
C GLY A 198 -9.10 26.40 10.06
N VAL A 199 -8.03 25.66 10.37
CA VAL A 199 -7.24 24.95 9.33
C VAL A 199 -8.03 23.84 8.63
N VAL A 200 -8.91 23.16 9.36
CA VAL A 200 -9.93 22.26 8.84
C VAL A 200 -11.30 22.78 9.24
N GLN A 201 -12.23 22.81 8.31
CA GLN A 201 -13.65 23.14 8.52
C GLN A 201 -14.54 22.06 7.87
N LEU A 202 -15.74 21.82 8.40
CA LEU A 202 -16.73 20.91 7.82
C LEU A 202 -18.11 21.57 7.77
N LEU A 203 -18.75 21.52 6.59
CA LEU A 203 -20.07 22.08 6.34
C LEU A 203 -21.00 21.03 5.70
N SER A 204 -22.04 20.61 6.42
CA SER A 204 -23.19 19.87 5.89
C SER A 204 -24.33 20.83 5.58
N GLY A 205 -24.99 20.73 4.42
CA GLY A 205 -26.12 21.62 4.07
C GLY A 205 -26.42 21.71 2.57
N PRO A 206 -27.43 22.49 2.16
CA PRO A 206 -27.84 22.64 0.76
C PRO A 206 -26.77 23.34 -0.09
N THR A 207 -26.88 23.19 -1.40
CA THR A 207 -25.94 23.75 -2.39
C THR A 207 -25.92 25.29 -2.35
N GLU A 208 -27.07 25.93 -2.13
CA GLU A 208 -27.19 27.40 -2.05
C GLU A 208 -26.40 27.99 -0.87
N ALA A 209 -26.42 27.32 0.29
CA ALA A 209 -25.76 27.79 1.50
C ALA A 209 -24.28 27.38 1.57
N THR A 210 -23.91 26.23 1.01
CA THR A 210 -22.55 25.68 1.12
C THR A 210 -21.71 25.85 -0.14
N TYR A 211 -22.23 25.54 -1.33
CA TYR A 211 -21.45 25.59 -2.58
C TYR A 211 -21.35 27.01 -3.13
N ALA A 212 -22.47 27.73 -3.27
CA ALA A 212 -22.46 29.03 -3.94
C ALA A 212 -21.52 30.08 -3.29
N PRO A 213 -21.45 30.24 -1.96
CA PRO A 213 -20.51 31.17 -1.34
C PRO A 213 -19.04 30.73 -1.50
N LEU A 214 -18.75 29.43 -1.41
CA LEU A 214 -17.40 28.89 -1.63
C LEU A 214 -16.90 29.09 -3.07
N MET A 215 -17.80 29.08 -4.07
CA MET A 215 -17.47 29.40 -5.46
C MET A 215 -17.27 30.90 -5.68
N ALA A 216 -18.09 31.75 -5.04
CA ALA A 216 -18.00 33.21 -5.16
C ALA A 216 -16.77 33.82 -4.45
N ASP A 217 -16.34 33.29 -3.31
CA ASP A 217 -15.27 33.89 -2.51
C ASP A 217 -13.88 33.75 -3.18
N LYS A 218 -13.21 34.88 -3.43
CA LYS A 218 -11.87 34.97 -4.08
C LYS A 218 -10.71 34.50 -3.19
N ARG A 219 -10.96 34.22 -1.90
CA ARG A 219 -10.02 33.60 -0.95
C ARG A 219 -9.93 32.08 -1.15
N VAL A 220 -10.99 31.44 -1.66
CA VAL A 220 -10.94 30.03 -2.11
C VAL A 220 -10.17 29.97 -3.42
N ARG A 221 -8.91 29.49 -3.35
CA ARG A 221 -7.97 29.46 -4.49
C ARG A 221 -7.98 28.12 -5.23
N LYS A 222 -8.53 27.08 -4.61
CA LYS A 222 -8.70 25.75 -5.22
C LYS A 222 -10.05 25.14 -4.85
N VAL A 223 -10.67 24.46 -5.80
CA VAL A 223 -11.78 23.53 -5.59
C VAL A 223 -11.38 22.10 -5.98
N SER A 224 -11.94 21.10 -5.31
CA SER A 224 -11.73 19.68 -5.59
C SER A 224 -13.04 18.90 -5.45
N LEU A 225 -13.57 18.38 -6.55
CA LEU A 225 -14.77 17.54 -6.57
C LEU A 225 -14.40 16.06 -6.66
N THR A 226 -15.21 15.21 -6.04
CA THR A 226 -15.52 13.87 -6.58
C THR A 226 -17.04 13.74 -6.70
N GLY A 227 -17.54 13.39 -7.88
CA GLY A 227 -18.98 13.35 -8.17
C GLY A 227 -19.28 13.18 -9.66
N SER A 228 -20.54 13.33 -10.08
CA SER A 228 -20.91 13.06 -11.47
C SER A 228 -20.39 14.11 -12.47
N THR A 229 -20.13 13.68 -13.70
CA THR A 229 -19.53 14.49 -14.78
C THR A 229 -20.29 15.80 -15.04
N ARG A 230 -21.64 15.78 -14.97
CA ARG A 230 -22.50 16.97 -15.09
C ARG A 230 -22.22 18.03 -14.01
N VAL A 231 -21.96 17.61 -12.77
CA VAL A 231 -21.64 18.52 -11.66
C VAL A 231 -20.20 19.03 -11.77
N GLY A 232 -19.27 18.19 -12.22
CA GLY A 232 -17.89 18.62 -12.54
C GLY A 232 -17.83 19.70 -13.60
N GLN A 233 -18.55 19.52 -14.71
CA GLN A 233 -18.67 20.53 -15.76
C GLN A 233 -19.23 21.85 -15.25
N GLN A 234 -20.22 21.82 -14.33
CA GLN A 234 -20.73 23.05 -13.72
C GLN A 234 -19.69 23.71 -12.81
N MET A 235 -19.02 22.95 -11.94
CA MET A 235 -18.00 23.49 -11.05
C MET A 235 -16.78 24.05 -11.81
N ILE A 236 -16.45 23.51 -12.99
CA ILE A 236 -15.43 24.10 -13.88
C ILE A 236 -15.88 25.48 -14.41
N ARG A 237 -17.14 25.62 -14.85
CA ARG A 237 -17.70 26.91 -15.29
C ARG A 237 -17.70 27.94 -14.15
N ASP A 238 -18.21 27.55 -12.99
CA ASP A 238 -18.32 28.43 -11.82
C ASP A 238 -16.93 28.81 -11.25
N ALA A 239 -15.94 27.90 -11.34
CA ALA A 239 -14.56 28.17 -10.94
C ALA A 239 -13.87 29.22 -11.83
N ALA A 240 -14.28 29.36 -13.09
CA ALA A 240 -13.68 30.31 -14.02
C ALA A 240 -13.94 31.77 -13.60
N ALA A 241 -15.10 32.07 -13.02
CA ALA A 241 -15.49 33.41 -12.55
C ALA A 241 -14.54 34.00 -11.49
N THR A 242 -13.77 33.17 -10.79
CA THR A 242 -12.70 33.59 -9.85
C THR A 242 -11.35 32.92 -10.12
N VAL A 243 -11.18 32.31 -11.29
CA VAL A 243 -9.96 31.62 -11.78
C VAL A 243 -9.36 30.65 -10.74
N LYS A 244 -10.21 29.84 -10.10
CA LYS A 244 -9.77 28.84 -9.11
C LYS A 244 -9.03 27.68 -9.78
N LYS A 245 -8.02 27.11 -9.11
CA LYS A 245 -7.49 25.80 -9.54
C LYS A 245 -8.56 24.72 -9.31
N VAL A 246 -8.73 23.82 -10.27
CA VAL A 246 -9.69 22.70 -10.18
C VAL A 246 -8.97 21.35 -9.99
N SER A 247 -9.66 20.39 -9.38
CA SER A 247 -9.42 18.93 -9.48
C SER A 247 -10.79 18.27 -9.53
N MET A 248 -10.98 17.28 -10.39
CA MET A 248 -12.29 16.73 -10.72
C MET A 248 -12.17 15.22 -10.92
N GLU A 249 -12.56 14.43 -9.93
CA GLU A 249 -12.73 12.98 -10.09
C GLU A 249 -14.18 12.73 -10.49
N LEU A 250 -14.41 12.34 -11.74
CA LEU A 250 -15.73 12.30 -12.38
C LEU A 250 -16.18 10.87 -12.71
N GLY A 251 -17.29 10.74 -13.45
CA GLY A 251 -17.86 9.43 -13.79
C GLY A 251 -16.91 8.56 -14.62
N GLY A 252 -16.96 7.26 -14.36
CA GLY A 252 -16.25 6.23 -15.12
C GLY A 252 -17.20 5.41 -15.98
N ASN A 253 -16.64 4.68 -16.95
CA ASN A 253 -17.31 3.59 -17.64
C ASN A 253 -16.19 2.63 -18.09
N ALA A 254 -15.67 1.90 -17.10
CA ALA A 254 -14.39 1.21 -17.26
C ALA A 254 -14.57 -0.06 -18.11
N PRO A 255 -13.81 -0.20 -19.22
CA PRO A 255 -13.76 -1.44 -19.98
C PRO A 255 -12.88 -2.46 -19.24
N LEU A 256 -13.32 -3.72 -19.26
CA LEU A 256 -12.55 -4.90 -18.87
C LEU A 256 -12.43 -5.80 -20.10
N ILE A 257 -11.19 -6.07 -20.52
CA ILE A 257 -10.89 -6.94 -21.66
C ILE A 257 -10.36 -8.28 -21.16
N VAL A 258 -11.05 -9.38 -21.44
CA VAL A 258 -10.59 -10.74 -21.14
C VAL A 258 -10.19 -11.39 -22.47
N TYR A 259 -8.88 -11.45 -22.72
CA TYR A 259 -8.30 -12.03 -23.94
C TYR A 259 -8.34 -13.56 -23.93
N ASP A 260 -8.12 -14.20 -25.08
CA ASP A 260 -8.15 -15.67 -25.22
C ASP A 260 -7.06 -16.39 -24.40
N ASP A 261 -5.97 -15.70 -24.09
CA ASP A 261 -4.88 -16.19 -23.26
C ASP A 261 -5.04 -15.84 -21.76
N ALA A 262 -6.18 -15.29 -21.36
CA ALA A 262 -6.45 -14.91 -19.98
C ALA A 262 -6.48 -16.12 -19.04
N ASP A 263 -6.04 -15.90 -17.80
CA ASP A 263 -6.36 -16.80 -16.70
C ASP A 263 -7.84 -16.59 -16.32
N LEU A 264 -8.71 -17.48 -16.82
CA LEU A 264 -10.16 -17.37 -16.65
C LEU A 264 -10.59 -17.39 -15.19
N GLU A 265 -10.00 -18.26 -14.37
CA GLU A 265 -10.31 -18.35 -12.94
C GLU A 265 -9.85 -17.10 -12.18
N LEU A 266 -8.63 -16.60 -12.44
CA LEU A 266 -8.17 -15.33 -11.87
C LEU A 266 -9.06 -14.16 -12.30
N ALA A 267 -9.46 -14.12 -13.58
CA ALA A 267 -10.36 -13.09 -14.11
C ALA A 267 -11.71 -13.11 -13.40
N LEU A 268 -12.34 -14.29 -13.24
CA LEU A 268 -13.62 -14.44 -12.56
C LEU A 268 -13.52 -14.11 -11.06
N ASN A 269 -12.56 -14.70 -10.36
CA ASN A 269 -12.41 -14.58 -8.91
C ASN A 269 -12.01 -13.16 -8.48
N LEU A 270 -11.42 -12.34 -9.37
CA LEU A 270 -11.18 -10.91 -9.13
C LEU A 270 -12.31 -10.01 -9.65
N SER A 271 -12.95 -10.33 -10.78
CA SER A 271 -13.95 -9.44 -11.40
C SER A 271 -15.28 -9.43 -10.65
N VAL A 272 -15.77 -10.58 -10.19
CA VAL A 272 -17.04 -10.67 -9.44
C VAL A 272 -17.03 -9.79 -8.18
N PRO A 273 -16.10 -9.97 -7.21
CA PRO A 273 -16.09 -9.13 -6.02
C PRO A 273 -15.82 -7.65 -6.34
N THR A 274 -15.15 -7.32 -7.45
CA THR A 274 -14.92 -5.92 -7.86
C THR A 274 -16.16 -5.28 -8.50
N LYS A 275 -16.95 -6.03 -9.29
CA LYS A 275 -18.20 -5.53 -9.88
C LYS A 275 -19.28 -5.29 -8.84
N PHE A 276 -19.41 -6.20 -7.87
CA PHE A 276 -20.47 -6.17 -6.89
C PHE A 276 -20.07 -5.51 -5.55
N ALA A 277 -18.79 -5.12 -5.38
CA ALA A 277 -18.36 -4.23 -4.30
C ALA A 277 -19.19 -2.94 -4.28
N ASN A 278 -19.63 -2.52 -3.09
CA ASN A 278 -20.53 -1.37 -2.91
C ASN A 278 -21.78 -1.40 -3.80
N ALA A 279 -22.27 -2.59 -4.17
CA ALA A 279 -23.31 -2.80 -5.19
C ALA A 279 -22.99 -2.11 -6.54
N GLY A 280 -21.74 -2.15 -6.98
CA GLY A 280 -21.27 -1.54 -8.24
C GLY A 280 -21.24 0.00 -8.23
N GLN A 281 -21.51 0.65 -7.10
CA GLN A 281 -21.51 2.10 -6.95
C GLN A 281 -20.08 2.65 -6.81
N VAL A 282 -19.22 2.37 -7.79
CA VAL A 282 -17.76 2.56 -7.72
C VAL A 282 -17.27 3.08 -9.07
N CYS A 283 -16.85 4.35 -9.14
CA CYS A 283 -16.41 5.03 -10.36
C CYS A 283 -15.24 4.35 -11.12
N VAL A 284 -14.52 3.42 -10.48
CA VAL A 284 -13.43 2.66 -11.12
C VAL A 284 -13.78 1.21 -11.40
N THR A 285 -14.95 0.72 -11.00
CA THR A 285 -15.34 -0.68 -11.23
C THR A 285 -15.58 -0.95 -12.72
N PRO A 286 -15.21 -2.13 -13.24
CA PRO A 286 -15.52 -2.52 -14.62
C PRO A 286 -17.04 -2.51 -14.85
N ASP A 287 -17.48 -1.86 -15.93
CA ASP A 287 -18.89 -1.81 -16.35
C ASP A 287 -19.11 -2.54 -17.68
N ARG A 288 -18.18 -2.35 -18.63
CA ARG A 288 -18.19 -2.97 -19.96
C ARG A 288 -17.25 -4.17 -19.99
N PHE A 289 -17.81 -5.37 -20.06
CA PHE A 289 -17.06 -6.62 -20.11
C PHE A 289 -16.93 -7.06 -21.56
N PHE A 290 -15.75 -6.87 -22.13
CA PHE A 290 -15.38 -7.42 -23.43
C PHE A 290 -14.68 -8.75 -23.19
N VAL A 291 -15.29 -9.86 -23.62
CA VAL A 291 -14.71 -11.21 -23.46
C VAL A 291 -14.46 -11.82 -24.83
N HIS A 292 -13.25 -12.33 -25.05
CA HIS A 292 -12.88 -12.98 -26.30
C HIS A 292 -13.78 -14.19 -26.53
N GLU A 293 -14.29 -14.36 -27.75
CA GLU A 293 -15.27 -15.41 -28.13
C GLU A 293 -14.96 -16.80 -27.53
N ARG A 294 -13.72 -17.29 -27.70
CA ARG A 294 -13.16 -18.54 -27.12
C ARG A 294 -13.41 -18.76 -25.62
N LEU A 295 -13.54 -17.70 -24.82
CA LEU A 295 -13.75 -17.76 -23.37
C LEU A 295 -15.14 -17.24 -22.95
N HIS A 296 -15.94 -16.68 -23.86
CA HIS A 296 -17.16 -15.95 -23.51
C HIS A 296 -18.14 -16.78 -22.69
N ASP A 297 -18.52 -17.96 -23.19
CA ASP A 297 -19.63 -18.70 -22.59
C ASP A 297 -19.25 -19.30 -21.22
N ALA A 298 -18.00 -19.76 -21.08
CA ALA A 298 -17.43 -20.20 -19.79
C ALA A 298 -17.24 -19.03 -18.81
N PHE A 299 -16.91 -17.81 -19.28
CA PHE A 299 -16.87 -16.62 -18.45
C PHE A 299 -18.28 -16.22 -17.99
N VAL A 300 -19.28 -16.26 -18.87
CA VAL A 300 -20.68 -15.97 -18.54
C VAL A 300 -21.19 -16.93 -17.46
N GLU A 301 -21.02 -18.24 -17.66
CA GLU A 301 -21.42 -19.26 -16.67
C GLU A 301 -20.69 -19.07 -15.34
N GLY A 302 -19.37 -18.94 -15.39
CA GLY A 302 -18.52 -18.76 -14.21
C GLY A 302 -18.79 -17.46 -13.44
N LEU A 303 -19.19 -16.38 -14.12
CA LEU A 303 -19.58 -15.11 -13.52
C LEU A 303 -21.00 -15.20 -12.94
N MET A 304 -21.94 -15.79 -13.69
CA MET A 304 -23.33 -16.00 -13.29
C MET A 304 -23.43 -16.80 -11.99
N ALA A 305 -22.73 -17.93 -11.90
CA ALA A 305 -22.72 -18.79 -10.71
C ALA A 305 -22.18 -18.04 -9.48
N ARG A 306 -21.03 -17.37 -9.63
CA ARG A 306 -20.37 -16.61 -8.54
C ARG A 306 -21.18 -15.38 -8.11
N ALA A 307 -21.81 -14.67 -9.05
CA ALA A 307 -22.66 -13.52 -8.77
C ALA A 307 -23.93 -13.93 -8.02
N SER A 308 -24.57 -15.02 -8.43
CA SER A 308 -25.78 -15.56 -7.79
C SER A 308 -25.53 -16.11 -6.39
N ALA A 309 -24.27 -16.50 -6.09
CA ALA A 309 -23.85 -16.96 -4.76
C ALA A 309 -23.54 -15.82 -3.77
N LEU A 310 -23.56 -14.54 -4.19
CA LEU A 310 -23.25 -13.42 -3.29
C LEU A 310 -24.36 -13.17 -2.28
N LYS A 311 -24.03 -13.21 -0.97
CA LYS A 311 -24.98 -12.85 0.08
C LYS A 311 -25.31 -11.35 0.03
N VAL A 312 -26.51 -11.03 -0.43
CA VAL A 312 -27.12 -9.70 -0.32
C VAL A 312 -27.70 -9.52 1.08
N GLY A 313 -27.52 -8.36 1.71
CA GLY A 313 -28.00 -8.12 3.08
C GLY A 313 -27.60 -6.78 3.69
N ASP A 314 -27.94 -6.59 4.97
CA ASP A 314 -27.45 -5.45 5.76
C ASP A 314 -25.91 -5.51 5.82
N GLY A 315 -25.24 -4.40 5.52
CA GLY A 315 -23.79 -4.29 5.60
C GLY A 315 -23.21 -4.53 7.00
N LEU A 316 -24.03 -4.41 8.05
CA LEU A 316 -23.65 -4.69 9.44
C LEU A 316 -23.64 -6.19 9.80
N ASP A 317 -24.21 -7.06 8.97
CA ASP A 317 -24.02 -8.52 9.06
C ASP A 317 -22.66 -8.90 8.44
N SER A 318 -21.81 -9.58 9.23
CA SER A 318 -20.46 -9.97 8.84
C SER A 318 -20.41 -10.97 7.68
N ALA A 319 -21.50 -11.69 7.41
CA ALA A 319 -21.61 -12.60 6.27
C ALA A 319 -22.08 -11.90 4.98
N THR A 320 -22.50 -10.64 5.02
CA THR A 320 -22.97 -9.90 3.83
C THR A 320 -21.81 -9.57 2.88
N GLN A 321 -22.00 -9.87 1.60
CA GLN A 321 -21.02 -9.60 0.54
C GLN A 321 -21.43 -8.43 -0.36
N MET A 322 -22.74 -8.15 -0.50
CA MET A 322 -23.27 -6.97 -1.20
C MET A 322 -24.37 -6.27 -0.39
N GLY A 323 -24.25 -4.95 -0.24
CA GLY A 323 -25.26 -4.10 0.40
C GLY A 323 -26.34 -3.58 -0.57
N PRO A 324 -27.22 -2.67 -0.11
CA PRO A 324 -28.19 -1.99 -0.97
C PRO A 324 -27.54 -0.90 -1.83
N LEU A 325 -28.32 -0.39 -2.79
CA LEU A 325 -28.07 0.89 -3.45
C LEU A 325 -28.30 2.06 -2.47
N ILE A 326 -27.66 3.21 -2.68
CA ILE A 326 -27.70 4.33 -1.71
C ILE A 326 -29.08 5.01 -1.57
N SER A 327 -29.99 4.80 -2.53
CA SER A 327 -31.28 5.50 -2.56
C SER A 327 -32.30 4.81 -3.46
N ARG A 328 -33.58 4.97 -3.11
CA ARG A 328 -34.75 4.62 -3.92
C ARG A 328 -34.62 5.09 -5.38
N LYS A 329 -34.18 6.33 -5.62
CA LYS A 329 -33.96 6.84 -6.98
C LYS A 329 -32.93 6.01 -7.77
N ARG A 330 -31.84 5.57 -7.14
CA ARG A 330 -30.83 4.74 -7.80
C ARG A 330 -31.33 3.31 -8.05
N LEU A 331 -32.20 2.78 -7.19
CA LEU A 331 -32.91 1.52 -7.47
C LEU A 331 -33.79 1.64 -8.73
N GLU A 332 -34.61 2.68 -8.80
CA GLU A 332 -35.49 2.98 -9.95
C GLU A 332 -34.71 3.25 -11.24
N GLU A 333 -33.57 3.95 -11.14
CA GLU A 333 -32.65 4.19 -12.27
C GLU A 333 -32.01 2.88 -12.80
N ILE A 334 -31.69 1.93 -11.92
CA ILE A 334 -31.10 0.62 -12.27
C ILE A 334 -32.15 -0.31 -12.89
N GLU A 335 -33.36 -0.36 -12.33
CA GLU A 335 -34.49 -1.07 -12.93
C GLU A 335 -34.76 -0.60 -14.37
N GLY A 336 -34.74 0.72 -14.59
CA GLY A 336 -34.89 1.30 -15.93
C GLY A 336 -33.74 0.97 -16.88
N ILE A 337 -32.50 0.79 -16.39
CA ILE A 337 -31.34 0.40 -17.23
C ILE A 337 -31.46 -1.07 -17.67
N VAL A 338 -31.81 -1.98 -16.77
CA VAL A 338 -31.94 -3.41 -17.09
C VAL A 338 -33.13 -3.65 -18.02
N ALA A 339 -34.28 -3.01 -17.76
CA ALA A 339 -35.46 -3.13 -18.61
C ALA A 339 -35.24 -2.60 -20.03
N ASP A 340 -34.47 -1.51 -20.19
CA ASP A 340 -34.12 -0.93 -21.50
C ASP A 340 -33.16 -1.86 -22.27
N ALA A 341 -32.12 -2.40 -21.61
CA ALA A 341 -31.19 -3.34 -22.24
C ALA A 341 -31.91 -4.62 -22.75
N VAL A 342 -32.76 -5.23 -21.93
CA VAL A 342 -33.53 -6.43 -22.32
C VAL A 342 -34.50 -6.13 -23.46
N LYS A 343 -35.16 -4.96 -23.44
CA LYS A 343 -36.03 -4.50 -24.54
C LYS A 343 -35.27 -4.28 -25.85
N LEU A 344 -33.99 -3.90 -25.79
CA LEU A 344 -33.12 -3.72 -26.95
C LEU A 344 -32.46 -5.02 -27.44
N GLY A 345 -32.65 -6.15 -26.73
CA GLY A 345 -32.20 -7.48 -27.15
C GLY A 345 -31.13 -8.14 -26.26
N ALA A 346 -30.65 -7.46 -25.21
CA ALA A 346 -29.70 -8.09 -24.27
C ALA A 346 -30.36 -9.26 -23.52
N THR A 347 -29.60 -10.34 -23.34
CA THR A 347 -30.07 -11.52 -22.59
C THR A 347 -29.77 -11.37 -21.11
N LEU A 348 -30.80 -11.52 -20.26
CA LEU A 348 -30.66 -11.53 -18.81
C LEU A 348 -30.27 -12.93 -18.32
N ALA A 349 -28.98 -13.13 -18.03
CA ALA A 349 -28.45 -14.42 -17.57
C ALA A 349 -28.76 -14.67 -16.08
N SER A 350 -28.65 -13.64 -15.22
CA SER A 350 -29.08 -13.73 -13.82
C SER A 350 -29.46 -12.36 -13.22
N GLY A 351 -30.24 -12.40 -12.13
CA GLY A 351 -30.66 -11.23 -11.38
C GLY A 351 -31.70 -10.37 -12.11
N GLY A 352 -31.42 -9.07 -12.21
CA GLY A 352 -32.25 -8.09 -12.92
C GLY A 352 -33.49 -7.62 -12.16
N LYS A 353 -33.59 -7.90 -10.84
CA LYS A 353 -34.76 -7.61 -10.00
C LYS A 353 -34.36 -7.04 -8.65
N ARG A 354 -35.34 -6.47 -7.93
CA ARG A 354 -35.21 -6.16 -6.49
C ARG A 354 -35.01 -7.46 -5.72
N ALA A 355 -34.05 -7.50 -4.80
CA ALA A 355 -33.71 -8.74 -4.11
C ALA A 355 -34.87 -9.25 -3.23
N ALA A 356 -35.18 -10.54 -3.37
CA ALA A 356 -36.20 -11.21 -2.58
C ALA A 356 -35.88 -11.19 -1.07
N GLY A 357 -36.92 -11.24 -0.23
CA GLY A 357 -36.80 -11.24 1.24
C GLY A 357 -36.72 -9.85 1.91
N PHE A 358 -36.47 -8.77 1.14
CA PHE A 358 -36.34 -7.42 1.68
C PHE A 358 -37.61 -6.58 1.48
N ASN A 359 -38.37 -6.37 2.56
CA ASN A 359 -39.59 -5.52 2.56
C ASN A 359 -39.31 -4.01 2.70
N LYS A 360 -38.04 -3.60 2.85
CA LYS A 360 -37.56 -2.22 3.00
C LYS A 360 -36.13 -2.11 2.47
N GLY A 361 -35.69 -0.87 2.25
CA GLY A 361 -34.34 -0.59 1.76
C GLY A 361 -34.25 -0.64 0.24
N HIS A 362 -33.04 -0.65 -0.28
CA HIS A 362 -32.80 -0.42 -1.71
C HIS A 362 -31.99 -1.56 -2.34
N PHE A 363 -32.38 -2.79 -2.02
CA PHE A 363 -31.70 -4.01 -2.44
C PHE A 363 -32.04 -4.41 -3.88
N TYR A 364 -31.02 -4.77 -4.65
CA TYR A 364 -31.12 -5.22 -6.03
C TYR A 364 -30.17 -6.41 -6.25
N GLU A 365 -30.53 -7.32 -7.14
CA GLU A 365 -29.80 -8.57 -7.34
C GLU A 365 -28.50 -8.36 -8.15
N PRO A 366 -27.42 -9.11 -7.88
CA PRO A 366 -26.25 -9.18 -8.76
C PRO A 366 -26.68 -9.59 -10.18
N THR A 367 -26.61 -8.65 -11.12
CA THR A 367 -27.22 -8.77 -12.43
C THR A 367 -26.17 -9.03 -13.50
N VAL A 368 -26.42 -9.99 -14.38
CA VAL A 368 -25.56 -10.33 -15.52
C VAL A 368 -26.38 -10.22 -16.81
N LEU A 369 -25.93 -9.35 -17.71
CA LEU A 369 -26.49 -9.15 -19.05
C LEU A 369 -25.46 -9.56 -20.11
N THR A 370 -25.89 -10.35 -21.09
CA THR A 370 -25.09 -10.84 -22.22
C THR A 370 -25.68 -10.42 -23.56
N GLU A 371 -24.92 -10.61 -24.64
CA GLU A 371 -25.27 -10.17 -26.00
C GLU A 371 -25.61 -8.67 -26.05
N VAL A 372 -24.86 -7.87 -25.27
CA VAL A 372 -25.00 -6.41 -25.17
C VAL A 372 -24.25 -5.74 -26.32
N THR A 373 -24.89 -4.77 -27.00
CA THR A 373 -24.27 -3.95 -28.05
C THR A 373 -23.75 -2.61 -27.50
N ASP A 374 -22.75 -2.04 -28.18
CA ASP A 374 -21.99 -0.88 -27.70
C ASP A 374 -22.85 0.41 -27.53
N ASP A 375 -24.00 0.47 -28.20
CA ASP A 375 -24.97 1.57 -28.17
C ASP A 375 -26.04 1.41 -27.08
N MET A 376 -26.22 0.23 -26.49
CA MET A 376 -27.16 0.04 -25.39
C MET A 376 -26.78 0.89 -24.19
N ARG A 377 -27.77 1.55 -23.58
CA ARG A 377 -27.58 2.48 -22.47
C ARG A 377 -26.78 1.90 -21.29
N VAL A 378 -26.96 0.62 -20.98
CA VAL A 378 -26.23 -0.10 -19.93
C VAL A 378 -24.72 -0.20 -20.16
N PHE A 379 -24.29 -0.11 -21.43
CA PHE A 379 -22.91 -0.21 -21.89
C PHE A 379 -22.33 1.17 -22.22
N ALA A 380 -23.12 2.06 -22.84
CA ALA A 380 -22.68 3.41 -23.20
C ALA A 380 -22.57 4.37 -22.00
N GLU A 381 -23.47 4.29 -21.01
CA GLU A 381 -23.51 5.17 -19.83
C GLU A 381 -22.87 4.55 -18.58
N GLU A 382 -22.51 5.39 -17.60
CA GLU A 382 -22.15 4.96 -16.24
C GLU A 382 -23.42 4.45 -15.50
N ASN A 383 -23.62 3.13 -15.46
CA ASN A 383 -24.77 2.54 -14.76
C ASN A 383 -24.70 2.77 -13.23
N PHE A 384 -23.49 2.67 -12.65
CA PHE A 384 -23.23 2.84 -11.22
C PHE A 384 -24.08 1.93 -10.31
N GLY A 385 -24.23 0.66 -10.70
CA GLY A 385 -24.96 -0.35 -9.94
C GLY A 385 -24.46 -1.78 -10.21
N PRO A 386 -25.14 -2.81 -9.65
CA PRO A 386 -24.66 -4.19 -9.65
C PRO A 386 -25.01 -4.91 -10.96
N ILE A 387 -24.56 -4.37 -12.09
CA ILE A 387 -24.77 -4.93 -13.44
C ILE A 387 -23.42 -5.22 -14.10
N ALA A 388 -23.16 -6.48 -14.46
CA ALA A 388 -22.12 -6.83 -15.43
C ALA A 388 -22.76 -6.87 -16.83
N ALA A 389 -22.30 -6.02 -17.76
CA ALA A 389 -22.77 -5.98 -19.13
C ALA A 389 -21.69 -6.55 -20.07
N ILE A 390 -21.99 -7.69 -20.69
CA ILE A 390 -21.03 -8.55 -21.38
C ILE A 390 -21.28 -8.54 -22.90
N THR A 391 -20.19 -8.41 -23.65
CA THR A 391 -20.17 -8.48 -25.11
C THR A 391 -18.97 -9.31 -25.60
N ARG A 392 -19.11 -9.94 -26.76
CA ARG A 392 -18.03 -10.71 -27.42
C ARG A 392 -17.08 -9.79 -28.18
N PHE A 393 -15.83 -10.22 -28.35
CA PHE A 393 -14.91 -9.70 -29.36
C PHE A 393 -14.06 -10.84 -29.93
N ALA A 394 -13.42 -10.61 -31.08
CA ALA A 394 -12.46 -11.57 -31.67
C ALA A 394 -11.05 -10.96 -31.77
N GLU A 395 -10.92 -9.72 -32.23
CA GLU A 395 -9.60 -9.16 -32.58
C GLU A 395 -9.08 -8.13 -31.56
N GLU A 396 -7.75 -8.08 -31.39
CA GLU A 396 -7.10 -7.19 -30.41
C GLU A 396 -7.32 -5.71 -30.74
N ASP A 397 -7.21 -5.33 -32.02
CA ASP A 397 -7.46 -3.95 -32.48
C ASP A 397 -8.95 -3.58 -32.43
N GLU A 398 -9.85 -4.54 -32.65
CA GLU A 398 -11.31 -4.36 -32.58
C GLU A 398 -11.75 -4.01 -31.15
N VAL A 399 -11.34 -4.81 -30.17
CA VAL A 399 -11.66 -4.52 -28.76
C VAL A 399 -10.97 -3.27 -28.25
N LEU A 400 -9.74 -2.98 -28.68
CA LEU A 400 -9.05 -1.74 -28.32
C LEU A 400 -9.71 -0.50 -28.95
N HIS A 401 -10.37 -0.62 -30.10
CA HIS A 401 -11.21 0.44 -30.64
C HIS A 401 -12.47 0.65 -29.79
N ARG A 402 -13.25 -0.41 -29.54
CA ARG A 402 -14.53 -0.38 -28.82
C ARG A 402 -14.39 0.05 -27.35
N ALA A 403 -13.38 -0.47 -26.64
CA ALA A 403 -13.04 -0.04 -25.29
C ALA A 403 -12.81 1.49 -25.21
N ASN A 404 -12.14 2.03 -26.23
CA ASN A 404 -11.77 3.44 -26.38
C ASN A 404 -12.84 4.36 -26.99
N ALA A 405 -14.02 3.84 -27.35
CA ALA A 405 -15.11 4.63 -27.93
C ALA A 405 -15.84 5.51 -26.91
N SER A 406 -15.70 5.23 -25.60
CA SER A 406 -16.31 6.04 -24.55
C SER A 406 -15.59 7.39 -24.37
N ASP A 407 -16.36 8.45 -24.09
CA ASP A 407 -15.81 9.75 -23.67
C ASP A 407 -15.31 9.74 -22.21
N MET A 408 -15.56 8.67 -21.47
CA MET A 408 -15.06 8.45 -20.09
C MET A 408 -13.79 7.60 -20.11
N GLY A 409 -12.80 8.00 -19.31
CA GLY A 409 -11.48 7.36 -19.25
C GLY A 409 -10.85 7.43 -17.85
N LEU A 410 -11.60 7.03 -16.83
CA LEU A 410 -11.09 6.98 -15.46
C LEU A 410 -10.17 5.76 -15.24
N SER A 411 -10.73 4.55 -15.23
CA SER A 411 -10.00 3.29 -15.23
C SER A 411 -10.31 2.43 -16.47
N ALA A 412 -9.44 1.46 -16.74
CA ALA A 412 -9.64 0.35 -17.67
C ALA A 412 -8.83 -0.87 -17.20
N TYR A 413 -9.21 -2.06 -17.65
CA TYR A 413 -8.63 -3.33 -17.20
C TYR A 413 -8.43 -4.31 -18.34
N ALA A 414 -7.43 -5.17 -18.23
CA ALA A 414 -7.31 -6.33 -19.09
C ALA A 414 -6.72 -7.56 -18.38
N PHE A 415 -7.11 -8.75 -18.83
CA PHE A 415 -6.58 -10.04 -18.39
C PHE A 415 -5.96 -10.77 -19.58
N THR A 416 -4.69 -11.17 -19.42
CA THR A 416 -3.83 -11.79 -20.45
C THR A 416 -2.57 -12.34 -19.78
N ARG A 417 -1.99 -13.41 -20.33
CA ARG A 417 -0.71 -14.00 -19.90
C ARG A 417 0.47 -13.50 -20.76
N ASP A 418 0.25 -13.02 -21.99
CA ASP A 418 1.29 -12.45 -22.88
C ASP A 418 1.80 -11.07 -22.39
N PRO A 419 3.08 -10.93 -22.00
CA PRO A 419 3.69 -9.65 -21.66
C PRO A 419 3.83 -8.68 -22.84
N GLY A 420 3.72 -9.15 -24.09
CA GLY A 420 3.64 -8.33 -25.29
C GLY A 420 2.30 -7.59 -25.37
N ARG A 421 1.20 -8.34 -25.45
CA ARG A 421 -0.20 -7.89 -25.39
C ARG A 421 -0.43 -6.95 -24.22
N ALA A 422 -0.06 -7.34 -23.00
CA ALA A 422 -0.17 -6.49 -21.82
C ALA A 422 0.43 -5.07 -22.02
N ARG A 423 1.61 -4.96 -22.66
CA ARG A 423 2.24 -3.66 -22.96
C ARG A 423 1.50 -2.89 -24.06
N ARG A 424 1.03 -3.56 -25.12
CA ARG A 424 0.21 -2.94 -26.19
C ARG A 424 -1.10 -2.40 -25.63
N THR A 425 -1.82 -3.21 -24.85
CA THR A 425 -3.07 -2.84 -24.19
C THR A 425 -2.92 -1.64 -23.24
N VAL A 426 -1.87 -1.59 -22.41
CA VAL A 426 -1.58 -0.41 -21.55
C VAL A 426 -1.27 0.86 -22.36
N ALA A 427 -0.57 0.74 -23.50
CA ALA A 427 -0.29 1.89 -24.37
C ALA A 427 -1.56 2.40 -25.08
N ALA A 428 -2.44 1.49 -25.51
CA ALA A 428 -3.62 1.80 -26.32
C ALA A 428 -4.85 2.26 -25.51
N LEU A 429 -5.08 1.76 -24.30
CA LEU A 429 -6.27 2.08 -23.50
C LEU A 429 -6.26 3.53 -22.99
N LYS A 430 -7.21 4.36 -23.45
CA LYS A 430 -7.34 5.79 -23.17
C LYS A 430 -7.87 6.12 -21.76
N ALA A 431 -7.71 5.23 -20.78
CA ALA A 431 -8.00 5.51 -19.37
C ALA A 431 -6.80 6.16 -18.65
N GLY A 432 -7.06 6.89 -17.56
CA GLY A 432 -6.02 7.51 -16.73
C GLY A 432 -5.29 6.50 -15.82
N MET A 433 -5.98 5.40 -15.50
CA MET A 433 -5.48 4.23 -14.78
C MET A 433 -5.74 2.98 -15.62
N VAL A 434 -4.76 2.08 -15.77
CA VAL A 434 -4.94 0.78 -16.44
C VAL A 434 -4.41 -0.32 -15.54
N GLY A 435 -5.25 -1.31 -15.22
CA GLY A 435 -4.86 -2.51 -14.47
C GLY A 435 -4.71 -3.73 -15.38
N ILE A 436 -3.62 -4.49 -15.21
CA ILE A 436 -3.41 -5.77 -15.91
C ILE A 436 -3.43 -6.90 -14.87
N ASN A 437 -4.27 -7.91 -15.09
CA ASN A 437 -4.51 -9.04 -14.19
C ASN A 437 -4.87 -8.64 -12.73
N SER A 438 -5.33 -7.40 -12.52
CA SER A 438 -5.56 -6.82 -11.19
C SER A 438 -6.44 -5.56 -11.25
N PHE A 439 -7.25 -5.36 -10.20
CA PHE A 439 -8.07 -4.17 -9.98
C PHE A 439 -7.49 -3.20 -8.93
N ALA A 440 -6.28 -3.46 -8.41
CA ALA A 440 -5.69 -2.79 -7.25
C ALA A 440 -5.16 -1.36 -7.54
N MET A 441 -6.04 -0.45 -7.98
CA MET A 441 -5.67 0.92 -8.39
C MET A 441 -5.81 1.96 -7.26
N ALA A 442 -6.22 1.57 -6.04
CA ALA A 442 -6.66 2.49 -4.99
C ALA A 442 -5.55 3.07 -4.08
N ALA A 443 -4.28 2.74 -4.35
CA ALA A 443 -3.11 3.09 -3.54
C ALA A 443 -2.90 4.60 -3.32
N SER A 444 -2.03 4.98 -2.37
CA SER A 444 -1.78 6.38 -1.99
C SER A 444 -0.57 6.99 -2.71
N GLU A 445 0.37 6.13 -3.05
CA GLU A 445 1.62 6.34 -3.79
C GLU A 445 1.46 6.29 -5.32
N ALA A 446 0.26 5.92 -5.80
CA ALA A 446 -0.08 5.83 -7.23
C ALA A 446 -0.99 7.00 -7.67
N PRO A 447 -0.69 7.70 -8.79
CA PRO A 447 -1.56 8.76 -9.32
C PRO A 447 -2.95 8.25 -9.72
N PHE A 448 -3.95 8.53 -8.90
CA PHE A 448 -5.35 8.21 -9.16
C PHE A 448 -6.03 9.36 -9.92
N GLY A 449 -6.66 9.08 -11.05
CA GLY A 449 -7.49 10.06 -11.77
C GLY A 449 -7.58 9.82 -13.28
N GLY A 450 -8.58 10.43 -13.91
CA GLY A 450 -8.94 10.15 -15.30
C GLY A 450 -8.27 11.04 -16.36
N ARG A 451 -8.27 10.56 -17.60
CA ARG A 451 -8.17 11.38 -18.82
C ARG A 451 -9.46 11.21 -19.62
N THR A 452 -9.79 12.13 -20.52
CA THR A 452 -10.84 11.89 -21.52
C THR A 452 -10.24 11.96 -22.92
N SER A 453 -10.98 11.42 -23.89
CA SER A 453 -10.66 11.51 -25.32
C SER A 453 -10.62 12.96 -25.85
N ARG A 454 -11.25 13.92 -25.13
CA ARG A 454 -11.45 15.31 -25.60
C ARG A 454 -10.84 16.38 -24.68
N ALA A 455 -10.39 16.05 -23.46
CA ALA A 455 -9.81 17.00 -22.51
C ALA A 455 -8.92 16.34 -21.43
N TRP A 456 -7.95 17.10 -20.91
CA TRP A 456 -7.26 16.75 -19.67
C TRP A 456 -8.16 17.00 -18.46
N VAL A 457 -8.17 16.06 -17.51
CA VAL A 457 -8.77 16.20 -16.19
C VAL A 457 -7.68 15.98 -15.14
N ALA A 458 -7.72 16.72 -14.02
CA ALA A 458 -6.57 16.87 -13.14
C ALA A 458 -6.54 15.81 -12.01
N ARG A 459 -5.52 14.94 -12.08
CA ARG A 459 -5.23 13.80 -11.20
C ARG A 459 -5.12 14.14 -9.71
N ALA A 460 -5.34 13.15 -8.85
CA ALA A 460 -4.67 13.05 -7.56
C ALA A 460 -3.19 12.64 -7.72
N ALA A 461 -2.38 12.89 -6.68
CA ALA A 461 -0.92 12.68 -6.69
C ALA A 461 -0.56 11.17 -6.53
N PRO A 462 0.73 10.74 -6.65
CA PRO A 462 1.96 11.54 -6.56
C PRO A 462 3.04 11.30 -7.65
N ARG A 463 3.41 12.39 -8.32
CA ARG A 463 4.74 12.82 -8.85
C ARG A 463 4.63 13.53 -10.20
N ALA A 464 3.72 13.09 -11.08
CA ALA A 464 3.44 13.76 -12.35
C ALA A 464 2.08 14.49 -12.36
N SER A 465 2.11 15.79 -12.67
CA SER A 465 0.96 16.73 -12.79
C SER A 465 0.13 17.03 -11.52
N THR A 466 0.03 18.33 -11.20
CA THR A 466 -1.02 18.99 -10.37
C THR A 466 -1.59 18.24 -9.14
N PRO A 467 -0.79 17.99 -8.07
CA PRO A 467 -1.34 17.52 -6.79
C PRO A 467 -2.31 18.53 -6.19
N ILE A 468 -3.21 18.11 -5.29
CA ILE A 468 -4.18 19.01 -4.63
C ILE A 468 -3.49 20.15 -3.84
N SER A 469 -2.27 19.91 -3.37
CA SER A 469 -1.36 20.91 -2.77
C SER A 469 -0.93 22.05 -3.70
N THR A 470 -1.31 22.03 -5.00
CA THR A 470 -0.62 22.65 -6.14
C THR A 470 0.09 23.98 -5.81
N PRO A 471 1.39 23.93 -5.47
CA PRO A 471 2.05 25.12 -4.96
C PRO A 471 2.19 26.22 -6.02
N SER A 472 2.18 27.49 -5.64
CA SER A 472 2.51 28.58 -6.56
C SER A 472 4.02 28.61 -6.77
N SER A 473 4.45 28.36 -8.01
CA SER A 473 5.85 28.49 -8.41
C SER A 473 6.19 29.97 -8.59
N ARG A 474 6.79 30.59 -7.56
CA ARG A 474 7.53 31.83 -7.79
C ARG A 474 8.79 31.49 -8.57
N ARG A 475 9.13 32.32 -9.56
CA ARG A 475 10.48 32.40 -10.11
C ARG A 475 11.12 33.62 -9.49
N TRP A 476 12.28 33.46 -8.86
CA TRP A 476 13.13 34.59 -8.53
C TRP A 476 14.36 34.55 -9.45
N CYS A 477 14.74 35.71 -9.97
CA CYS A 477 15.98 35.95 -10.70
C CYS A 477 16.78 36.94 -9.86
N SER A 478 18.07 36.68 -9.69
CA SER A 478 18.98 37.56 -8.97
C SER A 478 20.13 37.93 -9.90
N ASP A 479 20.20 39.22 -10.23
CA ASP A 479 21.28 39.80 -11.01
C ASP A 479 22.33 40.31 -10.02
N ALA A 480 23.51 39.70 -10.02
CA ALA A 480 24.57 40.00 -9.07
C ALA A 480 25.54 41.06 -9.66
N PRO A 481 25.73 42.23 -9.02
CA PRO A 481 26.76 43.18 -9.42
C PRO A 481 28.16 42.66 -9.04
N GLU A 482 29.17 42.99 -9.86
CA GLU A 482 30.53 42.47 -9.69
C GLU A 482 31.23 42.92 -8.39
N PRO A 483 32.06 42.05 -7.78
CA PRO A 483 32.82 42.38 -6.58
C PRO A 483 34.06 43.23 -6.89
N ARG A 484 34.00 44.54 -6.59
CA ARG A 484 35.20 45.40 -6.59
C ARG A 484 36.16 45.01 -5.47
N SER A 485 37.36 44.58 -5.83
CA SER A 485 38.41 44.17 -4.88
C SER A 485 39.03 45.35 -4.14
N ARG A 486 39.13 45.24 -2.80
CA ARG A 486 40.06 46.00 -1.95
C ARG A 486 40.63 45.06 -0.88
N PRO A 487 41.96 45.06 -0.65
CA PRO A 487 42.56 44.24 0.40
C PRO A 487 42.38 44.90 1.78
N LEU A 488 42.20 44.08 2.82
CA LEU A 488 42.30 44.48 4.23
C LEU A 488 43.28 43.56 4.96
N GLY A 489 44.16 44.16 5.76
CA GLY A 489 45.19 43.46 6.54
C GLY A 489 44.64 42.77 7.80
N PRO A 490 45.45 41.93 8.45
CA PRO A 490 44.99 41.05 9.52
C PRO A 490 44.79 41.81 10.84
N ARG A 491 43.71 41.49 11.57
CA ARG A 491 43.61 41.77 13.01
C ARG A 491 43.12 40.54 13.78
N GLN A 492 43.67 40.42 14.99
CA GLN A 492 43.65 39.24 15.85
C GLN A 492 42.26 38.97 16.44
N ALA A 493 41.91 37.70 16.61
CA ALA A 493 40.80 37.29 17.45
C ALA A 493 41.29 36.98 18.87
N ARG A 494 40.60 37.51 19.90
CA ARG A 494 40.63 36.99 21.27
C ARG A 494 39.22 36.49 21.62
N PRO A 495 39.06 35.28 22.19
CA PRO A 495 37.75 34.76 22.55
C PRO A 495 37.27 35.34 23.90
N GLN A 496 35.97 35.55 24.03
CA GLN A 496 35.30 35.61 25.33
C GLN A 496 34.52 34.31 25.58
N ARG A 497 34.44 33.91 26.85
CA ARG A 497 33.83 32.64 27.28
C ARG A 497 32.35 32.83 27.58
N LEU A 498 31.56 31.78 27.37
CA LEU A 498 30.41 31.47 28.21
C LEU A 498 30.68 30.11 28.85
N ALA A 499 30.38 29.98 30.15
CA ALA A 499 30.73 28.82 30.96
C ALA A 499 29.51 27.92 31.19
N LEU A 500 29.76 26.62 31.32
CA LEU A 500 28.88 25.67 31.99
C LEU A 500 29.75 24.68 32.75
N ASP A 501 29.53 24.58 34.06
CA ASP A 501 30.35 23.76 34.96
C ASP A 501 30.03 22.27 34.83
N ARG A 502 31.08 21.44 34.70
CA ARG A 502 31.19 20.13 35.37
C ARG A 502 32.64 19.89 35.80
N GLN A 503 32.82 19.64 37.09
CA GLN A 503 34.08 19.16 37.69
C GLN A 503 33.95 17.67 38.10
N PRO A 504 35.03 16.96 38.48
CA PRO A 504 35.39 15.74 37.76
C PRO A 504 35.36 14.47 38.61
N LEU A 505 35.75 13.34 37.99
CA LEU A 505 36.27 12.16 38.67
C LEU A 505 37.68 11.82 38.14
N HIS A 506 38.52 11.26 39.02
CA HIS A 506 39.94 10.97 38.77
C HIS A 506 40.15 9.74 37.85
N GLY A 507 41.29 9.68 37.14
CA GLY A 507 41.53 8.59 36.16
C GLY A 507 42.97 8.24 35.76
N ARG A 508 44.00 8.68 36.50
CA ARG A 508 45.44 8.31 36.39
C ARG A 508 46.16 8.48 35.03
N ASP A 509 47.23 9.28 35.10
CA ASP A 509 48.32 9.41 34.14
C ASP A 509 49.27 8.18 34.15
N HIS A 510 49.85 7.85 33.00
CA HIS A 510 51.10 7.10 32.81
C HIS A 510 51.61 7.32 31.38
N GLY A 511 52.92 7.49 31.16
CA GLY A 511 53.47 7.56 29.81
C GLY A 511 54.99 7.68 29.70
N ARG A 512 55.47 7.83 28.45
CA ARG A 512 56.87 8.17 28.03
C ARG A 512 57.95 7.10 28.33
N PRO A 513 59.20 7.19 27.78
CA PRO A 513 59.68 7.91 26.58
C PRO A 513 60.75 7.19 25.69
N GLY A 514 60.60 7.28 24.36
CA GLY A 514 61.66 7.75 23.42
C GLY A 514 62.98 6.96 23.23
N LEU A 515 64.00 7.68 22.68
CA LEU A 515 65.36 7.25 22.24
C LEU A 515 65.38 6.31 20.99
N ARG A 516 66.45 6.10 20.20
CA ARG A 516 67.73 6.79 19.80
C ARG A 516 68.27 6.04 18.54
N GLN A 517 69.17 6.53 17.66
CA GLN A 517 69.50 7.86 17.11
C GLN A 517 70.57 7.70 15.97
N ARG A 518 70.60 8.60 14.95
CA ARG A 518 71.77 8.93 14.07
C ARG A 518 72.22 7.85 13.02
N HIS A 519 73.05 8.12 11.98
CA HIS A 519 73.69 9.35 11.47
C HIS A 519 74.12 9.27 9.97
N HIS A 520 74.50 10.44 9.40
CA HIS A 520 75.47 10.61 8.28
C HIS A 520 75.03 10.19 6.85
N ARG A 521 75.51 10.79 5.74
CA ARG A 521 76.36 12.00 5.52
C ARG A 521 76.08 12.62 4.11
N ARG A 522 76.42 13.91 3.97
CA ARG A 522 76.99 14.67 2.80
C ARG A 522 76.96 14.09 1.36
N SER A 523 76.88 14.86 0.26
CA SER A 523 76.56 16.28 -0.03
C SER A 523 76.84 16.60 -1.53
N ALA A 524 76.37 17.66 -2.22
CA ALA A 524 75.09 18.39 -2.33
C ALA A 524 75.34 19.73 -3.09
N ARG A 525 74.89 19.89 -4.35
CA ARG A 525 75.18 21.09 -5.21
C ARG A 525 74.09 21.42 -6.27
N ARG A 526 73.65 22.70 -6.27
CA ARG A 526 73.16 23.58 -7.38
C ARG A 526 72.17 23.00 -8.43
N ALA A 527 70.87 23.32 -8.45
CA ALA A 527 70.18 24.62 -8.68
C ALA A 527 69.99 25.08 -10.17
N ARG A 528 68.72 25.43 -10.50
CA ARG A 528 68.20 26.31 -11.59
C ARG A 528 67.96 25.79 -13.03
N LEU A 529 66.67 25.48 -13.30
CA LEU A 529 65.73 26.17 -14.24
C LEU A 529 65.84 26.12 -15.80
N TRP A 530 64.63 26.01 -16.40
CA TRP A 530 64.14 26.47 -17.73
C TRP A 530 64.25 25.61 -19.03
N ARG A 531 63.07 25.46 -19.67
CA ARG A 531 62.73 25.38 -21.12
C ARG A 531 62.83 24.06 -21.94
N ARG A 532 61.99 24.05 -22.99
CA ARG A 532 61.77 23.06 -24.10
C ARG A 532 62.62 23.50 -25.34
N PRO A 533 62.49 22.94 -26.59
CA PRO A 533 61.77 21.75 -27.11
C PRO A 533 62.52 20.87 -28.17
N ALA A 534 61.82 19.83 -28.67
CA ALA A 534 61.79 19.30 -30.07
C ALA A 534 62.99 18.57 -30.76
N ASP A 535 62.67 17.34 -31.22
CA ASP A 535 62.87 16.69 -32.54
C ASP A 535 64.25 16.32 -33.14
N ALA A 536 64.33 15.07 -33.66
CA ALA A 536 65.32 14.54 -34.62
C ALA A 536 64.77 13.29 -35.39
N PRO A 537 65.26 12.92 -36.60
CA PRO A 537 64.63 11.92 -37.50
C PRO A 537 65.39 10.58 -37.69
N GLY A 538 64.84 9.62 -38.47
CA GLY A 538 65.44 8.31 -38.79
C GLY A 538 65.59 8.00 -40.31
N PRO A 539 65.95 6.75 -40.75
CA PRO A 539 66.11 6.43 -42.19
C PRO A 539 65.65 5.03 -42.73
N ALA A 540 65.58 4.93 -44.08
CA ALA A 540 65.77 3.73 -44.96
C ALA A 540 64.61 2.72 -45.28
N ARG A 541 64.85 1.81 -46.27
CA ARG A 541 63.91 0.94 -47.05
C ARG A 541 64.56 -0.39 -47.51
N VAL A 542 63.79 -1.41 -48.00
CA VAL A 542 63.92 -2.13 -49.34
C VAL A 542 63.19 -3.52 -49.45
N ARG A 543 62.34 -3.72 -50.50
CA ARG A 543 61.93 -4.94 -51.32
C ARG A 543 61.45 -6.28 -50.66
N SER A 544 60.71 -7.23 -51.30
CA SER A 544 59.92 -7.33 -52.58
C SER A 544 59.10 -8.66 -52.78
N GLY A 545 57.95 -8.61 -53.50
CA GLY A 545 57.26 -9.73 -54.23
C GLY A 545 56.44 -10.76 -53.42
N ALA A 546 55.47 -11.55 -53.93
CA ALA A 546 54.55 -11.59 -55.11
C ALA A 546 53.29 -12.45 -54.69
N ASP A 547 52.10 -12.58 -55.31
CA ASP A 547 51.64 -12.88 -56.69
C ASP A 547 50.10 -12.58 -56.87
N ASP A 548 49.54 -12.80 -58.08
CA ASP A 548 48.09 -12.75 -58.48
C ASP A 548 47.88 -13.78 -59.64
N PRO A 549 46.72 -14.49 -59.81
CA PRO A 549 45.67 -14.00 -60.76
C PRO A 549 44.20 -14.51 -60.60
N GLY A 550 43.23 -13.71 -61.10
CA GLY A 550 41.97 -14.18 -61.73
C GLY A 550 40.65 -13.75 -61.04
N ALA A 551 39.82 -12.81 -61.53
CA ALA A 551 39.02 -12.76 -62.79
C ALA A 551 37.66 -13.51 -62.70
N LEU A 552 36.51 -13.07 -63.27
CA LEU A 552 36.23 -12.03 -64.29
C LEU A 552 34.72 -11.61 -64.31
N VAL A 553 34.38 -10.54 -65.07
CA VAL A 553 33.02 -10.09 -65.53
C VAL A 553 32.17 -9.24 -64.55
N ARG A 554 31.77 -7.97 -64.83
CA ARG A 554 31.99 -7.04 -65.99
C ARG A 554 31.99 -5.53 -65.57
N ALA A 555 31.09 -4.65 -66.07
CA ALA A 555 31.00 -3.18 -65.79
C ALA A 555 29.59 -2.61 -66.16
N ARG A 556 29.24 -1.31 -65.98
CA ARG A 556 29.51 -0.19 -66.93
C ARG A 556 29.20 1.25 -66.40
N HIS A 557 30.09 2.22 -66.71
CA HIS A 557 29.93 3.69 -67.03
C HIS A 557 29.16 4.67 -66.07
N ARG A 558 29.76 5.78 -65.56
CA ARG A 558 30.08 7.16 -66.12
C ARG A 558 28.84 8.12 -66.19
N HIS A 559 28.89 9.48 -66.18
CA HIS A 559 29.92 10.51 -66.48
C HIS A 559 29.66 11.90 -65.78
N GLU A 560 30.72 12.65 -65.41
CA GLU A 560 30.87 14.15 -65.27
C GLU A 560 29.88 15.06 -64.43
N ALA A 561 30.18 16.38 -64.36
CA ALA A 561 29.59 17.40 -63.45
C ALA A 561 29.47 18.80 -64.16
N PRO A 562 29.75 20.06 -63.65
CA PRO A 562 30.22 20.61 -62.33
C PRO A 562 29.61 21.99 -61.85
N ARG A 563 30.18 22.62 -60.79
CA ARG A 563 30.10 24.06 -60.33
C ARG A 563 28.80 24.53 -59.60
N ARG A 564 28.76 25.57 -58.71
CA ARG A 564 29.75 26.52 -58.13
C ARG A 564 29.27 27.22 -56.81
N GLY A 565 30.18 27.48 -55.86
CA GLY A 565 30.19 28.66 -54.92
C GLY A 565 29.28 28.67 -53.67
N CYS A 566 29.54 29.45 -52.60
CA CYS A 566 30.70 30.28 -52.19
C CYS A 566 30.72 30.57 -50.65
N HIS A 567 31.86 31.05 -50.12
CA HIS A 567 32.02 31.62 -48.75
C HIS A 567 31.67 33.13 -48.68
N GLY A 568 31.60 33.72 -47.48
CA GLY A 568 32.16 35.08 -47.25
C GLY A 568 31.45 36.05 -46.28
N ASP A 569 32.11 36.34 -45.16
CA ASP A 569 32.43 37.69 -44.61
C ASP A 569 31.37 38.64 -43.99
N HIS A 570 31.84 39.82 -43.57
CA HIS A 570 31.38 40.61 -42.42
C HIS A 570 30.85 42.03 -42.76
N LEU A 571 29.76 42.45 -42.07
CA LEU A 571 29.44 43.85 -41.69
C LEU A 571 29.19 44.84 -42.88
N PRO A 572 28.85 46.15 -42.70
CA PRO A 572 28.61 46.94 -41.48
C PRO A 572 27.27 47.76 -41.48
N HIS A 573 27.24 48.77 -40.60
CA HIS A 573 26.31 49.90 -40.41
C HIS A 573 25.45 50.44 -41.59
N ASP A 574 24.15 50.59 -41.31
CA ASP A 574 23.41 51.86 -41.06
C ASP A 574 23.33 52.99 -42.14
N GLN A 575 22.13 53.61 -42.21
CA GLN A 575 21.76 54.97 -42.66
C GLN A 575 21.20 55.30 -44.08
N HIS A 576 20.29 56.30 -44.04
CA HIS A 576 19.85 57.27 -45.08
C HIS A 576 18.79 56.84 -46.14
N ARG A 577 17.82 57.67 -46.56
CA ARG A 577 17.32 59.00 -46.06
C ARG A 577 15.92 59.40 -46.61
N ARG A 578 15.13 60.09 -45.77
CA ARG A 578 14.16 61.21 -46.04
C ARG A 578 12.93 61.05 -46.97
N GLY A 579 11.77 61.40 -46.43
CA GLY A 579 10.56 61.90 -47.13
C GLY A 579 9.79 62.92 -46.24
N ARG A 580 9.15 63.94 -46.83
CA ARG A 580 8.44 65.07 -46.16
C ARG A 580 6.92 64.75 -45.98
N ARG A 581 6.02 65.47 -45.27
CA ARG A 581 5.99 66.75 -44.49
C ARG A 581 4.67 66.82 -43.66
N ALA A 582 4.61 67.61 -42.56
CA ALA A 582 3.45 68.44 -42.08
C ALA A 582 2.07 67.77 -41.79
N LEU A 583 1.26 67.99 -40.73
CA LEU A 583 1.09 68.87 -39.52
C LEU A 583 0.23 68.04 -38.48
N ARG A 584 -0.37 68.45 -37.34
CA ARG A 584 -0.14 69.29 -36.11
C ARG A 584 -1.30 68.93 -35.12
N GLU A 585 -1.36 69.19 -33.81
CA GLU A 585 -0.40 69.36 -32.69
C GLU A 585 -1.21 69.49 -31.36
N HIS A 586 -0.53 69.70 -30.21
CA HIS A 586 -1.04 70.09 -28.87
C HIS A 586 -1.81 69.04 -28.01
N PRO A 587 -1.73 69.12 -26.66
CA PRO A 587 -0.51 69.04 -25.85
C PRO A 587 -0.67 68.06 -24.65
N ALA A 588 0.17 68.16 -23.59
CA ALA A 588 0.24 67.19 -22.48
C ALA A 588 0.44 67.83 -21.08
N LEU A 589 0.55 66.98 -20.04
CA LEU A 589 0.97 67.22 -18.62
C LEU A 589 -0.18 67.54 -17.59
N PRO A 590 0.05 67.52 -16.24
CA PRO A 590 0.19 66.27 -15.46
C PRO A 590 -0.68 66.24 -14.12
N PRO A 591 -0.26 65.96 -12.84
CA PRO A 591 -1.16 65.32 -11.84
C PRO A 591 -1.40 66.05 -10.49
N ALA A 592 -2.38 65.59 -9.66
CA ALA A 592 -2.58 66.05 -8.27
C ALA A 592 -3.29 65.04 -7.33
N ARG A 593 -3.37 65.34 -6.01
CA ARG A 593 -4.07 64.58 -4.93
C ARG A 593 -5.14 65.46 -4.17
N PRO A 594 -5.39 65.43 -2.83
CA PRO A 594 -6.61 64.83 -2.26
C PRO A 594 -7.43 65.67 -1.22
N ALA A 595 -8.68 65.25 -0.91
CA ALA A 595 -9.53 65.69 0.24
C ALA A 595 -10.58 64.59 0.60
N GLN A 596 -11.23 64.39 1.77
CA GLN A 596 -11.37 65.08 3.08
C GLN A 596 -12.43 66.21 3.19
N LEU A 597 -13.24 66.41 4.27
CA LEU A 597 -13.60 65.60 5.46
C LEU A 597 -14.89 66.16 6.16
N ARG A 598 -15.93 65.34 6.42
CA ARG A 598 -17.06 65.56 7.41
C ARG A 598 -18.01 66.78 7.15
N PRO A 599 -19.11 67.03 7.91
CA PRO A 599 -19.62 66.44 9.18
C PRO A 599 -21.10 65.95 9.20
N HIS A 600 -21.66 65.77 10.42
CA HIS A 600 -22.96 65.16 10.81
C HIS A 600 -24.11 66.19 11.00
N PRO A 601 -25.39 65.77 11.09
CA PRO A 601 -26.07 65.74 12.42
C PRO A 601 -27.01 64.52 12.66
N ARG A 602 -27.96 64.62 13.61
CA ARG A 602 -28.72 63.54 14.31
C ARG A 602 -30.23 63.85 14.47
N ARG A 603 -31.00 62.87 15.03
CA ARG A 603 -32.39 62.92 15.62
C ARG A 603 -33.55 62.65 14.63
N ARG A 604 -34.72 62.11 14.99
CA ARG A 604 -35.32 61.59 16.27
C ARG A 604 -36.41 60.53 15.94
N GLY A 605 -36.93 59.76 16.92
CA GLY A 605 -38.12 58.87 16.77
C GLY A 605 -39.47 59.62 16.88
N PRO A 606 -40.66 58.95 16.97
CA PRO A 606 -40.92 57.66 17.65
C PRO A 606 -41.94 56.68 16.97
N ARG A 607 -42.45 55.71 17.76
CA ARG A 607 -43.63 54.81 17.57
C ARG A 607 -44.97 55.62 17.41
N PRO A 608 -46.18 55.06 17.09
CA PRO A 608 -46.67 53.69 17.41
C PRO A 608 -47.78 53.03 16.52
N ARG A 609 -48.35 51.94 17.09
CA ARG A 609 -49.72 51.35 16.95
C ARG A 609 -49.99 50.21 15.94
N CYS A 610 -50.45 49.09 16.52
CA CYS A 610 -51.25 48.04 15.90
C CYS A 610 -52.75 48.41 15.95
N LEU A 611 -53.61 47.67 15.24
CA LEU A 611 -55.00 47.37 15.63
C LEU A 611 -55.47 46.08 14.93
N LEU A 612 -55.99 45.10 15.71
CA LEU A 612 -57.06 44.11 15.42
C LEU A 612 -57.02 43.21 14.15
N GLN A 613 -57.77 42.11 14.05
CA GLN A 613 -58.01 40.94 14.94
C GLN A 613 -58.79 39.86 14.14
N ALA A 614 -58.68 38.58 14.54
CA ALA A 614 -59.62 37.44 14.41
C ALA A 614 -60.60 37.30 13.19
N GLY A 615 -60.83 36.11 12.62
CA GLY A 615 -60.38 34.75 12.97
C GLY A 615 -61.19 33.64 12.26
N GLN A 616 -61.37 32.49 12.92
CA GLN A 616 -62.19 31.31 12.56
C GLN A 616 -61.57 30.14 11.74
N ARG A 617 -61.21 29.09 12.50
CA ARG A 617 -61.55 27.64 12.39
C ARG A 617 -61.71 26.92 11.02
N ARG A 618 -60.95 25.81 10.89
CA ARG A 618 -61.30 24.43 10.42
C ARG A 618 -62.39 24.27 9.32
N HIS A 619 -62.20 23.47 8.27
CA HIS A 619 -62.00 22.01 8.37
C HIS A 619 -61.34 21.35 7.13
N SER A 620 -61.13 20.03 7.21
CA SER A 620 -60.51 19.14 6.20
C SER A 620 -61.52 18.27 5.43
N ARG A 621 -61.19 17.82 4.20
CA ARG A 621 -61.11 16.39 3.77
C ARG A 621 -61.02 16.12 2.24
N LEU A 622 -60.33 15.00 1.90
CA LEU A 622 -60.56 14.01 0.79
C LEU A 622 -60.37 14.50 -0.68
N ARG A 623 -59.57 13.81 -1.53
CA ARG A 623 -59.85 12.59 -2.34
C ARG A 623 -61.06 12.72 -3.29
N ASP A 624 -61.06 12.21 -4.52
CA ASP A 624 -60.09 11.51 -5.40
C ASP A 624 -60.46 11.92 -6.86
N ASP A 625 -59.63 11.67 -7.89
CA ASP A 625 -60.04 10.87 -9.07
C ASP A 625 -58.92 10.56 -10.09
N ARG A 626 -59.25 9.80 -11.16
CA ARG A 626 -58.36 9.16 -12.15
C ARG A 626 -58.50 9.73 -13.58
N ASP A 627 -57.65 9.22 -14.48
CA ASP A 627 -57.90 8.81 -15.90
C ASP A 627 -58.85 9.63 -16.82
N SER A 628 -58.58 9.87 -18.11
CA SER A 628 -57.46 9.45 -18.99
C SER A 628 -57.52 10.11 -20.40
N ARG A 629 -56.44 9.95 -21.20
CA ARG A 629 -56.36 9.93 -22.70
C ARG A 629 -57.12 11.00 -23.54
N GLY A 630 -56.40 11.72 -24.41
CA GLY A 630 -56.99 12.47 -25.54
C GLY A 630 -55.97 13.03 -26.55
N HIS A 631 -56.18 12.82 -27.86
CA HIS A 631 -55.27 13.21 -28.96
C HIS A 631 -55.27 14.72 -29.31
N ALA A 632 -54.17 15.23 -29.91
CA ALA A 632 -54.15 15.81 -31.28
C ALA A 632 -52.94 16.75 -31.56
N GLU A 633 -52.50 16.80 -32.82
CA GLU A 633 -51.61 17.83 -33.43
C GLU A 633 -52.44 19.08 -33.88
N PRO A 634 -51.98 20.07 -34.70
CA PRO A 634 -50.65 20.30 -35.32
C PRO A 634 -50.17 21.79 -35.40
N ARG A 635 -48.96 22.00 -35.95
CA ARG A 635 -48.70 22.97 -37.06
C ARG A 635 -47.35 22.73 -37.76
N ARG A 636 -47.19 23.32 -38.95
CA ARG A 636 -46.14 23.00 -39.97
C ARG A 636 -45.20 24.19 -40.19
N HIS A 637 -44.00 24.00 -40.76
CA HIS A 637 -43.74 24.37 -42.18
C HIS A 637 -42.33 24.01 -42.74
N ARG A 638 -42.37 23.63 -44.03
CA ARG A 638 -41.33 23.11 -44.95
C ARG A 638 -40.04 23.96 -45.11
N ARG A 639 -38.96 23.30 -45.59
CA ARG A 639 -38.39 23.51 -46.95
C ARG A 639 -37.60 22.26 -47.45
N HIS A 640 -37.22 22.25 -48.74
CA HIS A 640 -36.80 21.04 -49.50
C HIS A 640 -35.32 21.05 -49.93
N ALA A 641 -34.75 19.85 -50.11
CA ALA A 641 -33.91 19.47 -51.26
C ALA A 641 -33.79 17.93 -51.37
N ARG A 642 -33.43 17.37 -52.53
CA ARG A 642 -33.22 15.92 -52.80
C ARG A 642 -31.77 15.64 -53.28
N PRO A 643 -31.28 14.39 -53.24
CA PRO A 643 -29.84 14.06 -53.28
C PRO A 643 -29.26 13.87 -54.69
N ARG A 644 -27.92 13.68 -54.75
CA ARG A 644 -27.20 13.16 -55.93
C ARG A 644 -26.31 11.95 -55.57
N ARG A 645 -26.57 10.84 -56.27
CA ARG A 645 -25.65 9.76 -56.69
C ARG A 645 -25.59 9.87 -58.24
N PRO A 646 -24.66 9.26 -59.02
CA PRO A 646 -24.43 7.81 -59.04
C PRO A 646 -23.00 7.37 -59.48
N LEU A 647 -22.91 6.17 -60.07
CA LEU A 647 -21.78 5.51 -60.76
C LEU A 647 -20.79 4.75 -59.83
N HIS A 648 -20.38 3.50 -60.10
CA HIS A 648 -20.71 2.56 -61.19
C HIS A 648 -21.14 1.14 -60.70
N ARG A 649 -21.28 0.17 -61.62
CA ARG A 649 -21.89 -1.17 -61.43
C ARG A 649 -20.88 -2.25 -60.95
N PRO A 650 -21.32 -3.46 -60.52
CA PRO A 650 -20.48 -4.47 -59.87
C PRO A 650 -19.88 -5.50 -60.85
N LEU A 651 -18.99 -6.35 -60.32
CA LEU A 651 -18.59 -7.63 -60.92
C LEU A 651 -18.97 -8.82 -60.02
N ARG A 652 -19.55 -9.82 -60.68
CA ARG A 652 -19.71 -11.25 -60.36
C ARG A 652 -19.76 -11.96 -61.74
N PRO A 653 -19.51 -13.27 -61.85
CA PRO A 653 -19.40 -14.27 -60.78
C PRO A 653 -18.04 -14.98 -60.76
N ASP A 654 -17.93 -16.00 -59.90
CA ASP A 654 -17.42 -17.30 -60.34
C ASP A 654 -18.20 -18.42 -59.63
N THR A 655 -18.32 -19.60 -60.25
CA THR A 655 -19.27 -20.65 -59.81
C THR A 655 -18.75 -22.08 -59.98
N TRP A 656 -18.57 -22.78 -58.86
CA TRP A 656 -18.55 -24.25 -58.76
C TRP A 656 -19.34 -24.61 -57.49
N ALA A 657 -20.53 -25.23 -57.51
CA ALA A 657 -21.01 -26.47 -58.17
C ALA A 657 -20.94 -27.69 -57.23
N GLU A 658 -22.12 -28.00 -56.66
CA GLU A 658 -22.64 -29.33 -56.27
C GLU A 658 -21.82 -30.29 -55.37
N ARG A 659 -22.40 -30.65 -54.21
CA ARG A 659 -22.94 -32.01 -53.95
C ARG A 659 -23.77 -32.12 -52.66
N ARG A 660 -24.73 -33.05 -52.67
CA ARG A 660 -25.63 -33.54 -51.59
C ARG A 660 -26.26 -34.86 -52.08
N PRO A 661 -26.88 -35.71 -51.23
CA PRO A 661 -26.78 -35.88 -49.78
C PRO A 661 -26.16 -37.29 -49.48
N PRO A 662 -26.60 -38.21 -48.58
CA PRO A 662 -27.95 -38.50 -48.05
C PRO A 662 -28.13 -38.39 -46.51
N GLU A 663 -29.37 -38.56 -46.03
CA GLU A 663 -29.72 -38.85 -44.62
C GLU A 663 -29.32 -40.30 -44.23
N PRO A 664 -29.46 -40.69 -42.95
CA PRO A 664 -30.60 -41.57 -42.67
C PRO A 664 -31.45 -41.18 -41.46
N ARG A 665 -32.73 -41.55 -41.50
CA ARG A 665 -33.72 -41.41 -40.42
C ARG A 665 -33.78 -42.69 -39.59
N LEU A 666 -34.04 -42.61 -38.28
CA LEU A 666 -34.65 -43.71 -37.52
C LEU A 666 -35.47 -43.24 -36.29
N ARG A 667 -36.69 -43.77 -36.19
CA ARG A 667 -37.71 -43.74 -35.11
C ARG A 667 -38.79 -44.79 -35.51
N PRO A 668 -39.75 -45.22 -34.66
CA PRO A 668 -39.95 -44.93 -33.23
C PRO A 668 -40.14 -46.20 -32.35
N ARG A 669 -40.23 -46.01 -31.02
CA ARG A 669 -40.97 -46.78 -29.98
C ARG A 669 -40.87 -45.96 -28.69
N GLY A 670 -41.81 -45.97 -27.73
CA GLY A 670 -43.16 -46.53 -27.64
C GLY A 670 -43.82 -45.97 -26.37
N ALA A 671 -45.15 -45.80 -26.34
CA ALA A 671 -45.84 -45.01 -25.31
C ALA A 671 -46.04 -45.73 -23.96
N ARG A 672 -46.27 -44.92 -22.91
CA ARG A 672 -47.42 -45.08 -22.00
C ARG A 672 -47.77 -43.76 -21.32
N ASP A 673 -49.07 -43.47 -21.20
CA ASP A 673 -49.64 -42.43 -20.33
C ASP A 673 -49.35 -42.74 -18.86
N ASP A 674 -49.44 -41.73 -17.98
CA ASP A 674 -50.62 -41.69 -17.10
C ASP A 674 -51.02 -40.25 -16.74
N ARG A 675 -52.27 -40.04 -16.31
CA ARG A 675 -52.92 -38.72 -16.18
C ARG A 675 -53.38 -38.47 -14.73
N GLY A 676 -53.40 -37.22 -14.24
CA GLY A 676 -53.73 -36.98 -12.83
C GLY A 676 -53.87 -35.53 -12.34
N ASP A 677 -54.67 -34.71 -13.00
CA ASP A 677 -55.26 -33.45 -12.49
C ASP A 677 -56.70 -33.38 -13.07
N PRO A 678 -57.76 -32.85 -12.41
CA PRO A 678 -57.74 -31.68 -11.52
C PRO A 678 -58.61 -31.73 -10.25
N ALA A 679 -58.55 -30.67 -9.41
CA ALA A 679 -59.69 -29.79 -9.06
C ALA A 679 -59.66 -29.16 -7.64
N HIS A 680 -59.78 -27.82 -7.58
CA HIS A 680 -60.41 -27.08 -6.48
C HIS A 680 -61.95 -27.19 -6.60
N PRO A 681 -62.79 -27.00 -5.54
CA PRO A 681 -62.73 -25.84 -4.63
C PRO A 681 -63.20 -26.08 -3.16
N GLY A 682 -63.21 -25.02 -2.33
CA GLY A 682 -63.96 -25.02 -1.06
C GLY A 682 -63.66 -23.86 -0.10
N ARG A 683 -64.68 -23.13 0.36
CA ARG A 683 -64.59 -22.14 1.45
C ARG A 683 -65.24 -22.69 2.73
N ARG A 684 -64.63 -22.50 3.91
CA ARG A 684 -65.27 -22.11 5.19
C ARG A 684 -64.26 -22.00 6.35
N ALA A 685 -64.68 -21.33 7.42
CA ALA A 685 -64.01 -21.16 8.72
C ALA A 685 -65.13 -20.96 9.78
N PRO A 686 -64.86 -20.86 11.10
CA PRO A 686 -63.65 -21.16 11.89
C PRO A 686 -63.95 -22.29 12.93
N PRO A 687 -63.20 -22.40 14.04
CA PRO A 687 -63.89 -22.22 15.33
C PRO A 687 -63.15 -21.33 16.36
N ARG A 688 -63.80 -21.13 17.51
CA ARG A 688 -63.39 -20.32 18.69
C ARG A 688 -62.64 -21.19 19.71
N HIS A 689 -61.58 -20.76 20.42
CA HIS A 689 -61.44 -19.68 21.43
C HIS A 689 -61.97 -20.06 22.84
N GLN A 690 -61.07 -20.56 23.71
CA GLN A 690 -61.10 -20.55 25.19
C GLN A 690 -59.62 -20.53 25.69
N GLY A 691 -59.26 -19.99 26.87
CA GLY A 691 -60.16 -19.39 27.87
C GLY A 691 -59.58 -18.87 29.21
N LEU A 692 -58.39 -18.26 29.29
CA LEU A 692 -57.95 -17.42 30.45
C LEU A 692 -57.79 -18.20 31.80
N PRO A 693 -57.46 -17.61 32.99
CA PRO A 693 -57.25 -16.20 33.39
C PRO A 693 -55.86 -15.87 34.03
N PRO A 694 -55.61 -14.62 34.50
CA PRO A 694 -54.26 -14.13 34.85
C PRO A 694 -54.07 -13.77 36.35
N LEU A 695 -52.89 -13.23 36.71
CA LEU A 695 -52.71 -12.37 37.89
C LEU A 695 -51.82 -11.15 37.60
N ARG A 696 -51.82 -10.15 38.50
CA ARG A 696 -51.21 -8.82 38.31
C ARG A 696 -50.46 -8.31 39.57
N HIS A 697 -49.64 -7.28 39.36
CA HIS A 697 -49.09 -6.36 40.37
C HIS A 697 -47.99 -6.98 41.27
N ALA A 698 -47.11 -6.21 41.95
CA ALA A 698 -47.13 -4.76 42.20
C ALA A 698 -45.77 -4.05 41.97
N ARG A 699 -45.74 -2.73 42.23
CA ARG A 699 -44.57 -1.84 42.11
C ARG A 699 -43.75 -1.82 43.41
N LEU A 700 -42.47 -1.46 43.31
CA LEU A 700 -41.82 -0.62 44.33
C LEU A 700 -41.03 0.54 43.69
N ARG A 701 -40.58 1.50 44.50
CA ARG A 701 -40.17 2.86 44.10
C ARG A 701 -39.07 3.38 45.04
N ARG A 702 -38.42 4.50 44.65
CA ARG A 702 -37.44 5.34 45.41
C ARG A 702 -36.01 4.78 45.44
N ALA A 703 -34.96 5.61 45.58
CA ALA A 703 -34.78 7.04 45.26
C ALA A 703 -33.26 7.32 45.14
N GLY A 704 -32.83 8.52 44.73
CA GLY A 704 -31.42 8.81 44.44
C GLY A 704 -30.82 10.02 45.19
N GLY A 705 -29.49 10.17 45.04
CA GLY A 705 -28.68 11.28 45.56
C GLY A 705 -27.74 10.86 46.71
N ARG A 706 -26.64 11.58 46.98
CA ARG A 706 -25.93 12.62 46.18
C ARG A 706 -24.56 12.91 46.84
N MET A 707 -23.52 13.23 46.05
CA MET A 707 -22.18 13.68 46.52
C MET A 707 -21.37 12.59 47.26
N GLY A 708 -20.04 12.68 47.41
CA GLY A 708 -19.06 13.58 46.76
C GLY A 708 -17.67 13.56 47.43
N LEU A 709 -16.68 14.13 46.74
CA LEU A 709 -15.33 14.52 47.21
C LEU A 709 -14.27 13.41 47.52
N ARG A 710 -13.11 13.58 46.86
CA ARG A 710 -11.75 13.19 47.27
C ARG A 710 -11.23 14.18 48.36
N PRO A 711 -10.08 14.03 49.08
CA PRO A 711 -8.81 13.42 48.59
C PRO A 711 -7.83 12.79 49.63
N ARG A 712 -6.60 12.47 49.16
CA ARG A 712 -5.34 12.28 49.93
C ARG A 712 -5.26 11.06 50.86
N ASP A 713 -4.07 10.58 51.27
CA ASP A 713 -2.77 10.44 50.57
C ASP A 713 -1.94 9.31 51.22
N ARG A 714 -0.93 8.82 50.50
CA ARG A 714 0.32 8.11 50.90
C ARG A 714 0.51 7.41 52.29
N LEU A 715 1.26 6.28 52.23
CA LEU A 715 2.02 5.57 53.30
C LEU A 715 1.19 4.70 54.29
N GLY A 716 1.73 3.60 54.86
CA GLY A 716 2.95 2.85 54.44
C GLY A 716 3.63 1.94 55.49
N ARG A 717 3.59 0.62 55.25
CA ARG A 717 4.50 -0.46 55.73
C ARG A 717 4.48 -0.94 57.22
N LEU A 718 4.89 -2.21 57.40
CA LEU A 718 5.34 -2.93 58.64
C LEU A 718 4.26 -3.22 59.71
N ALA A 719 4.29 -4.29 60.53
CA ALA A 719 5.01 -5.59 60.54
C ALA A 719 4.28 -6.59 61.51
N PRO A 720 4.54 -7.93 61.49
CA PRO A 720 3.85 -8.95 62.33
C PRO A 720 4.60 -9.25 63.66
N PRO A 721 4.07 -10.03 64.66
CA PRO A 721 4.18 -11.52 64.64
C PRO A 721 3.23 -12.43 65.52
N ARG A 722 3.09 -13.70 65.07
CA ARG A 722 3.09 -15.02 65.82
C ARG A 722 2.12 -15.42 66.97
N GLY A 723 1.52 -16.62 66.82
CA GLY A 723 1.27 -17.65 67.87
C GLY A 723 -0.14 -17.71 68.50
N GLY A 724 -0.72 -18.86 68.90
CA GLY A 724 -0.41 -20.30 68.73
C GLY A 724 -1.30 -21.22 69.63
N GLY A 725 -1.75 -22.41 69.18
CA GLY A 725 -2.72 -23.27 69.93
C GLY A 725 -2.98 -24.70 69.38
N ARG A 726 -3.78 -25.55 70.07
CA ARG A 726 -4.01 -27.01 69.82
C ARG A 726 -5.44 -27.43 70.34
N ARG A 727 -6.03 -28.64 70.28
CA ARG A 727 -5.71 -30.03 69.80
C ARG A 727 -7.01 -30.91 69.72
N LEU A 728 -6.94 -32.11 69.07
CA LEU A 728 -7.75 -33.36 69.27
C LEU A 728 -9.17 -33.55 68.63
N GLY A 729 -9.47 -34.82 68.25
CA GLY A 729 -10.76 -35.38 67.73
C GLY A 729 -11.04 -35.13 66.23
N GLY A 730 -11.75 -35.93 65.40
CA GLY A 730 -12.45 -37.25 65.48
C GLY A 730 -13.59 -37.30 64.40
N ALA A 731 -14.09 -38.39 63.79
CA ALA A 731 -13.73 -39.83 63.79
C ALA A 731 -14.17 -40.54 62.43
N LEU A 732 -14.93 -41.65 62.45
CA LEU A 732 -15.37 -42.53 61.31
C LEU A 732 -16.80 -43.13 61.59
N PRO A 733 -17.55 -43.87 60.70
CA PRO A 733 -17.14 -44.90 59.70
C PRO A 733 -17.98 -45.03 58.36
N GLY A 734 -17.75 -46.11 57.58
CA GLY A 734 -18.48 -46.60 56.35
C GLY A 734 -19.50 -47.75 56.64
N PRO A 735 -19.75 -48.80 55.79
CA PRO A 735 -19.14 -49.27 54.51
C PRO A 735 -20.16 -49.21 53.30
N ASP A 736 -20.46 -50.12 52.35
CA ASP A 736 -20.21 -51.57 51.99
C ASP A 736 -19.95 -51.74 50.44
N GLU A 737 -20.21 -52.91 49.82
CA GLU A 737 -19.51 -53.37 48.59
C GLU A 737 -20.28 -54.40 47.68
N ARG A 738 -19.70 -54.74 46.49
CA ARG A 738 -20.03 -55.79 45.47
C ARG A 738 -21.06 -55.43 44.35
N GLY A 739 -20.90 -55.80 43.07
CA GLY A 739 -19.73 -56.29 42.30
C GLY A 739 -20.04 -57.05 40.97
N ARG A 740 -19.15 -56.95 39.94
CA ARG A 740 -19.07 -57.74 38.65
C ARG A 740 -20.14 -57.46 37.56
N ASP A 741 -19.94 -57.62 36.23
CA ASP A 741 -18.74 -57.90 35.38
C ASP A 741 -18.83 -57.31 33.93
N ARG A 742 -17.67 -57.15 33.26
CA ARG A 742 -17.31 -57.11 31.81
C ARG A 742 -18.15 -56.47 30.65
N ARG A 743 -17.39 -55.69 29.84
CA ARG A 743 -17.42 -55.48 28.36
C ARG A 743 -18.60 -54.65 27.78
N ASP A 744 -18.43 -53.76 26.80
CA ASP A 744 -17.41 -53.64 25.73
C ASP A 744 -16.76 -52.24 25.57
N GLU A 745 -15.88 -52.08 24.57
CA GLU A 745 -14.93 -50.96 24.40
C GLU A 745 -15.45 -49.72 23.66
N ARG A 746 -15.06 -48.52 24.15
CA ARG A 746 -14.73 -47.36 23.30
C ARG A 746 -13.81 -46.39 24.06
N TRP A 747 -12.83 -45.81 23.38
CA TRP A 747 -11.76 -44.99 23.98
C TRP A 747 -12.26 -43.62 24.47
N GLY A 748 -12.76 -43.56 25.70
CA GLY A 748 -13.04 -42.33 26.44
C GLY A 748 -12.04 -42.12 27.57
N LEU A 749 -10.93 -41.40 27.31
CA LEU A 749 -9.95 -41.05 28.35
C LEU A 749 -10.50 -39.92 29.26
N GLY A 750 -11.23 -40.31 30.30
CA GLY A 750 -11.75 -39.39 31.32
C GLY A 750 -10.64 -38.72 32.14
N HIS A 751 -10.80 -37.42 32.41
CA HIS A 751 -9.83 -36.62 33.17
C HIS A 751 -9.62 -37.14 34.59
N ARG A 752 -8.38 -37.48 34.96
CA ARG A 752 -7.96 -37.54 36.36
C ARG A 752 -7.69 -36.12 36.86
N GLN A 753 -8.44 -35.66 37.87
CA GLN A 753 -8.18 -34.39 38.56
C GLN A 753 -6.98 -34.50 39.50
N GLY A 754 -5.77 -34.41 38.94
CA GLY A 754 -4.62 -33.93 39.69
C GLY A 754 -4.66 -32.41 39.86
N ARG A 755 -4.05 -31.86 40.92
CA ARG A 755 -3.78 -30.42 40.98
C ARG A 755 -2.83 -30.05 39.83
N LEU A 756 -3.36 -29.41 38.79
CA LEU A 756 -2.56 -28.84 37.71
C LEU A 756 -1.67 -27.73 38.27
N LEU A 757 -0.39 -28.04 38.47
CA LEU A 757 0.67 -27.04 38.63
C LEU A 757 0.71 -26.21 37.35
N MET A 758 0.51 -24.90 37.47
CA MET A 758 0.68 -23.96 36.37
C MET A 758 2.10 -24.10 35.79
N PRO A 759 2.27 -24.33 34.48
CA PRO A 759 3.60 -24.46 33.89
C PRO A 759 4.44 -23.20 34.11
N HIS A 760 5.74 -23.40 34.29
CA HIS A 760 6.71 -22.34 34.50
C HIS A 760 7.74 -22.29 33.37
N LEU A 761 7.79 -21.16 32.67
CA LEU A 761 8.78 -20.89 31.61
C LEU A 761 9.95 -20.09 32.16
N LEU A 762 11.17 -20.49 31.81
CA LEU A 762 12.37 -19.68 32.02
C LEU A 762 12.78 -19.04 30.69
N ILE A 763 12.94 -17.73 30.66
CA ILE A 763 13.35 -16.97 29.47
C ILE A 763 14.78 -16.47 29.68
N ALA A 764 15.72 -17.02 28.91
CA ALA A 764 17.15 -16.78 29.03
C ALA A 764 17.66 -15.87 27.90
N GLY A 765 18.08 -14.66 28.27
CA GLY A 765 18.59 -13.62 27.39
C GLY A 765 17.54 -12.63 26.89
N LYS A 766 17.99 -11.42 26.55
CA LYS A 766 17.13 -10.33 26.03
C LYS A 766 16.20 -10.77 24.89
N LEU A 767 14.90 -10.68 25.14
CA LEU A 767 13.79 -11.01 24.24
C LEU A 767 13.17 -9.73 23.63
N HIS A 768 12.50 -9.83 22.48
CA HIS A 768 11.72 -8.70 21.92
C HIS A 768 10.43 -8.48 22.73
N PRO A 769 9.95 -7.23 22.94
CA PRO A 769 8.74 -6.95 23.71
C PRO A 769 7.52 -7.79 23.30
N ALA A 770 7.24 -7.97 22.00
CA ALA A 770 6.13 -8.79 21.53
C ALA A 770 6.12 -10.25 22.05
N GLY A 771 7.30 -10.84 22.34
CA GLY A 771 7.40 -12.15 22.97
C GLY A 771 7.12 -12.11 24.48
N LEU A 772 7.49 -11.02 25.16
CA LEU A 772 7.16 -10.77 26.56
C LEU A 772 5.66 -10.44 26.73
N ASP A 773 5.07 -9.70 25.80
CA ASP A 773 3.64 -9.41 25.76
C ASP A 773 2.82 -10.69 25.53
N LEU A 774 3.27 -11.57 24.62
CA LEU A 774 2.68 -12.90 24.44
C LEU A 774 2.72 -13.71 25.74
N LEU A 775 3.88 -13.80 26.40
CA LEU A 775 4.02 -14.48 27.71
C LEU A 775 3.12 -13.87 28.80
N ALA A 776 3.03 -12.54 28.86
CA ALA A 776 2.19 -11.83 29.84
C ALA A 776 0.69 -12.00 29.56
N SER A 777 0.30 -12.29 28.32
CA SER A 777 -1.08 -12.58 27.91
C SER A 777 -1.47 -14.06 28.04
N ALA A 778 -0.51 -14.97 28.16
CA ALA A 778 -0.74 -16.42 28.13
C ALA A 778 -1.46 -16.91 29.40
N PRO A 779 -2.71 -17.40 29.31
CA PRO A 779 -3.45 -17.87 30.49
C PRO A 779 -2.87 -19.19 31.02
N GLY A 780 -2.81 -19.32 32.34
CA GLY A 780 -2.41 -20.58 33.00
C GLY A 780 -0.91 -20.81 33.15
N VAL A 781 -0.05 -19.97 32.56
CA VAL A 781 1.41 -20.08 32.60
C VAL A 781 2.03 -19.01 33.51
N THR A 782 3.19 -19.30 34.06
CA THR A 782 4.03 -18.34 34.81
C THR A 782 5.43 -18.31 34.20
N PHE A 783 6.21 -17.23 34.40
CA PHE A 783 7.57 -17.18 33.86
C PHE A 783 8.56 -16.36 34.70
N ASP A 784 9.84 -16.70 34.55
CA ASP A 784 10.99 -15.86 34.93
C ASP A 784 11.63 -15.30 33.65
N TYR A 785 12.09 -14.05 33.68
CA TYR A 785 12.86 -13.43 32.60
C TYR A 785 14.23 -12.95 33.11
N VAL A 786 15.30 -13.51 32.53
CA VAL A 786 16.69 -13.13 32.80
C VAL A 786 17.26 -12.50 31.54
N GLU A 787 17.41 -11.18 31.53
CA GLU A 787 17.94 -10.47 30.34
C GLU A 787 19.44 -10.75 30.09
N GLU A 788 20.18 -11.08 31.15
CA GLU A 788 21.62 -11.37 31.09
C GLU A 788 21.93 -12.60 30.22
N VAL A 789 23.09 -12.58 29.56
CA VAL A 789 23.45 -13.51 28.49
C VAL A 789 24.46 -14.59 28.90
N SER A 790 24.58 -14.88 30.20
CA SER A 790 25.47 -15.92 30.73
C SER A 790 24.67 -17.16 31.20
N GLU A 791 25.22 -18.36 31.05
CA GLU A 791 24.61 -19.58 31.62
C GLU A 791 24.50 -19.55 33.16
N PRO A 792 25.50 -19.05 33.93
CA PRO A 792 25.37 -18.86 35.38
C PRO A 792 24.22 -17.95 35.85
N SER A 793 23.74 -17.02 35.02
CA SER A 793 22.65 -16.11 35.41
C SER A 793 21.28 -16.79 35.55
N TYR A 794 20.97 -17.76 34.68
CA TYR A 794 19.67 -18.45 34.66
C TYR A 794 19.73 -19.91 35.16
N ALA A 795 20.90 -20.54 35.18
CA ALA A 795 21.07 -21.90 35.74
C ALA A 795 20.57 -22.07 37.19
N PRO A 796 20.55 -21.06 38.09
CA PRO A 796 19.88 -21.15 39.39
C PRO A 796 18.35 -21.35 39.31
N LEU A 797 17.71 -20.90 38.24
CA LEU A 797 16.25 -20.87 38.08
C LEU A 797 15.72 -22.09 37.30
N ILE A 798 16.58 -22.78 36.54
CA ILE A 798 16.18 -23.89 35.67
C ILE A 798 15.55 -25.07 36.44
N ALA A 799 15.85 -25.21 37.74
CA ALA A 799 15.34 -26.29 38.57
C ALA A 799 13.79 -26.30 38.74
N LYS A 800 13.14 -25.15 38.55
CA LYS A 800 11.68 -25.00 38.61
C LYS A 800 11.00 -24.85 37.25
N ALA A 801 11.75 -24.83 36.16
CA ALA A 801 11.23 -24.61 34.81
C ALA A 801 10.68 -25.91 34.19
N ASP A 802 9.48 -25.84 33.62
CA ASP A 802 8.91 -26.90 32.77
C ASP A 802 9.24 -26.67 31.29
N GLY A 803 9.54 -25.43 30.89
CA GLY A 803 10.07 -25.07 29.58
C GLY A 803 11.10 -23.93 29.65
N LEU A 804 12.01 -23.88 28.68
CA LEU A 804 13.09 -22.90 28.57
C LEU A 804 13.07 -22.24 27.19
N VAL A 805 13.02 -20.91 27.11
CA VAL A 805 13.27 -20.15 25.87
C VAL A 805 14.69 -19.62 25.91
N LEU A 806 15.50 -19.97 24.91
CA LEU A 806 16.96 -19.80 24.90
C LEU A 806 17.45 -19.14 23.60
N ARG A 807 18.28 -18.09 23.70
CA ARG A 807 18.63 -17.24 22.55
C ARG A 807 20.03 -17.48 21.98
N THR A 808 21.06 -17.05 22.69
CA THR A 808 22.48 -17.08 22.29
C THR A 808 23.38 -17.69 23.35
N GLN A 809 22.79 -18.14 24.46
CA GLN A 809 23.47 -18.67 25.63
C GLN A 809 23.73 -20.18 25.48
N PRO A 810 24.83 -20.70 26.05
CA PRO A 810 25.09 -22.13 26.07
C PRO A 810 24.24 -22.85 27.12
N LEU A 811 23.80 -24.07 26.81
CA LEU A 811 23.09 -24.95 27.72
C LEU A 811 23.87 -26.27 27.83
N SER A 812 24.71 -26.37 28.86
CA SER A 812 25.56 -27.53 29.13
C SER A 812 24.81 -28.69 29.77
N SER A 813 25.32 -29.91 29.60
CA SER A 813 24.93 -31.11 30.36
C SER A 813 24.82 -30.87 31.87
N ALA A 814 25.73 -30.09 32.46
CA ALA A 814 25.72 -29.77 33.89
C ALA A 814 24.50 -28.93 34.30
N THR A 815 24.04 -28.01 33.45
CA THR A 815 22.81 -27.23 33.67
C THR A 815 21.55 -28.03 33.33
N VAL A 816 21.60 -28.87 32.29
CA VAL A 816 20.51 -29.82 31.96
C VAL A 816 20.26 -30.81 33.10
N ALA A 817 21.30 -31.32 33.75
CA ALA A 817 21.19 -32.22 34.91
C ALA A 817 20.46 -31.56 36.11
N ARG A 818 20.53 -30.22 36.23
CA ARG A 818 19.87 -29.45 37.31
C ARG A 818 18.40 -29.12 37.06
N ALA A 819 17.81 -29.62 35.96
CA ALA A 819 16.48 -29.24 35.49
C ALA A 819 15.46 -30.40 35.58
N PRO A 820 15.06 -30.87 36.78
CA PRO A 820 14.26 -32.09 36.93
C PRO A 820 12.86 -32.01 36.29
N ARG A 821 12.31 -30.79 36.10
CA ARG A 821 10.98 -30.55 35.52
C ARG A 821 10.98 -30.24 34.03
N LEU A 822 12.14 -29.95 33.43
CA LEU A 822 12.22 -29.37 32.09
C LEU A 822 11.77 -30.37 31.02
N ARG A 823 10.71 -30.02 30.28
CA ARG A 823 10.13 -30.82 29.19
C ARG A 823 10.53 -30.33 27.80
N VAL A 824 10.83 -29.03 27.64
CA VAL A 824 11.14 -28.41 26.35
C VAL A 824 12.17 -27.28 26.44
N VAL A 825 13.07 -27.23 25.47
CA VAL A 825 13.95 -26.09 25.17
C VAL A 825 13.55 -25.53 23.81
N SER A 826 13.15 -24.28 23.76
CA SER A 826 12.78 -23.57 22.54
C SER A 826 13.85 -22.54 22.17
N ARG A 827 14.45 -22.69 20.99
CA ARG A 827 15.51 -21.82 20.49
C ARG A 827 14.93 -20.60 19.78
N HIS A 828 15.37 -19.42 20.20
CA HIS A 828 15.16 -18.15 19.49
C HIS A 828 16.15 -18.02 18.30
N GLY A 829 16.01 -18.95 17.36
CA GLY A 829 16.81 -19.09 16.14
C GLY A 829 16.78 -20.53 15.61
N VAL A 830 17.23 -20.73 14.37
CA VAL A 830 17.39 -22.07 13.77
C VAL A 830 18.63 -22.82 14.26
N GLY A 831 19.67 -22.09 14.70
CA GLY A 831 20.93 -22.66 15.20
C GLY A 831 20.85 -23.07 16.66
N TYR A 832 21.34 -24.27 16.96
CA TYR A 832 21.31 -24.90 18.29
C TYR A 832 22.69 -25.43 18.74
N ASP A 833 23.77 -25.02 18.07
CA ASP A 833 25.16 -25.44 18.32
C ASP A 833 25.62 -25.22 19.78
N ALA A 834 24.98 -24.29 20.49
CA ALA A 834 25.23 -23.96 21.89
C ALA A 834 24.47 -24.85 22.90
N VAL A 835 23.71 -25.85 22.44
CA VAL A 835 22.93 -26.76 23.30
C VAL A 835 23.54 -28.15 23.28
N ASP A 836 23.77 -28.70 24.46
CA ASP A 836 24.16 -30.11 24.65
C ASP A 836 22.98 -31.03 24.31
N LEU A 837 22.85 -31.37 23.03
CA LEU A 837 21.74 -32.16 22.51
C LEU A 837 21.73 -33.57 23.10
N ALA A 838 22.89 -34.20 23.27
CA ALA A 838 23.01 -35.52 23.88
C ALA A 838 22.48 -35.54 25.33
N ALA A 839 22.69 -34.47 26.09
CA ALA A 839 22.14 -34.34 27.44
C ALA A 839 20.62 -34.10 27.48
N LEU A 840 20.05 -33.46 26.45
CA LEU A 840 18.58 -33.36 26.30
C LEU A 840 17.97 -34.70 25.89
N ASP A 841 18.60 -35.37 24.91
CA ASP A 841 18.17 -36.67 24.38
C ASP A 841 18.14 -37.74 25.47
N ALA A 842 19.23 -37.89 26.22
CA ALA A 842 19.33 -38.85 27.34
C ALA A 842 18.34 -38.59 28.49
N ARG A 843 17.59 -37.47 28.46
CA ARG A 843 16.54 -37.12 29.41
C ARG A 843 15.15 -36.99 28.78
N GLY A 844 14.99 -37.28 27.50
CA GLY A 844 13.71 -37.13 26.77
C GLY A 844 13.19 -35.69 26.70
N ILE A 845 14.09 -34.69 26.73
CA ILE A 845 13.73 -33.26 26.71
C ILE A 845 13.67 -32.77 25.27
N ALA A 846 12.55 -32.20 24.85
CA ALA A 846 12.37 -31.76 23.49
C ALA A 846 13.18 -30.49 23.15
N LEU A 847 13.92 -30.50 22.04
CA LEU A 847 14.55 -29.30 21.47
C LEU A 847 13.73 -28.80 20.28
N ALA A 848 13.08 -27.66 20.43
CA ALA A 848 12.34 -26.98 19.37
C ALA A 848 13.14 -25.80 18.79
N ILE A 849 13.07 -25.60 17.47
CA ILE A 849 13.60 -24.43 16.76
C ILE A 849 12.48 -23.62 16.10
N VAL A 850 12.70 -22.32 15.92
CA VAL A 850 11.79 -21.46 15.15
C VAL A 850 11.99 -21.65 13.65
N GLY A 851 10.90 -21.61 12.88
CA GLY A 851 10.87 -21.90 11.45
C GLY A 851 11.40 -20.77 10.54
N ASP A 852 10.57 -20.31 9.61
CA ASP A 852 10.94 -19.40 8.50
C ASP A 852 11.16 -17.92 8.91
N VAL A 853 11.46 -17.67 10.18
CA VAL A 853 11.34 -16.35 10.81
C VAL A 853 12.47 -15.36 10.46
N ASN A 854 13.65 -15.87 10.10
CA ASN A 854 14.82 -15.06 9.72
C ASN A 854 15.29 -15.27 8.27
N SER A 855 14.73 -16.23 7.51
CA SER A 855 15.21 -16.59 6.16
C SER A 855 15.27 -15.43 5.18
N VAL A 856 14.29 -14.53 5.25
CA VAL A 856 14.22 -13.32 4.42
C VAL A 856 15.43 -12.44 4.69
N SER A 857 15.71 -12.11 5.96
CA SER A 857 16.82 -11.22 6.32
C SER A 857 18.19 -11.83 6.01
N VAL A 858 18.35 -13.15 6.12
CA VAL A 858 19.60 -13.81 5.70
C VAL A 858 19.79 -13.70 4.18
N ALA A 859 18.71 -13.84 3.39
CA ALA A 859 18.76 -13.65 1.95
C ALA A 859 18.98 -12.18 1.53
N GLU A 860 18.38 -11.22 2.24
CA GLU A 860 18.62 -9.78 2.07
C GLU A 860 20.09 -9.43 2.33
N HIS A 861 20.68 -9.99 3.39
CA HIS A 861 22.08 -9.80 3.76
C HIS A 861 23.03 -10.43 2.74
N ALA A 862 22.73 -11.64 2.25
CA ALA A 862 23.49 -12.27 1.17
C ALA A 862 23.43 -11.47 -0.14
N MET A 863 22.25 -10.95 -0.52
CA MET A 863 22.08 -10.08 -1.68
C MET A 863 22.82 -8.74 -1.51
N MET A 864 22.82 -8.18 -0.29
CA MET A 864 23.57 -6.98 0.08
C MET A 864 25.08 -7.20 -0.06
N MET A 865 25.61 -8.32 0.46
CA MET A 865 27.02 -8.68 0.28
C MET A 865 27.38 -8.90 -1.19
N LEU A 866 26.52 -9.55 -1.98
CA LEU A 866 26.71 -9.77 -3.42
C LEU A 866 26.80 -8.43 -4.19
N LEU A 867 25.88 -7.50 -3.92
CA LEU A 867 25.90 -6.14 -4.47
C LEU A 867 27.14 -5.35 -4.03
N ALA A 868 27.47 -5.41 -2.74
CA ALA A 868 28.59 -4.67 -2.17
C ALA A 868 29.95 -5.20 -2.68
N CYS A 869 30.09 -6.51 -2.90
CA CYS A 869 31.23 -7.12 -3.56
C CYS A 869 31.34 -6.65 -5.02
N ALA A 870 30.27 -6.80 -5.81
CA ALA A 870 30.24 -6.41 -7.23
C ALA A 870 30.53 -4.91 -7.44
N LYS A 871 30.03 -4.05 -6.54
CA LYS A 871 30.25 -2.59 -6.57
C LYS A 871 31.47 -2.12 -5.76
N ARG A 872 32.29 -3.04 -5.24
CA ARG A 872 33.52 -2.75 -4.47
C ARG A 872 33.28 -1.77 -3.31
N ALA A 873 32.14 -1.87 -2.64
CA ALA A 873 31.58 -0.80 -1.80
C ALA A 873 32.50 -0.36 -0.65
N ARG A 874 33.23 -1.29 -0.02
CA ARG A 874 34.23 -1.00 1.02
C ARG A 874 35.35 -0.09 0.49
N LEU A 875 35.88 -0.39 -0.69
CA LEU A 875 36.94 0.40 -1.33
C LEU A 875 36.40 1.71 -1.92
N ALA A 876 35.15 1.73 -2.40
CA ALA A 876 34.50 2.96 -2.86
C ALA A 876 34.25 3.97 -1.72
N ASP A 877 33.80 3.50 -0.55
CA ASP A 877 33.65 4.34 0.65
C ASP A 877 35.02 4.82 1.16
N ARG A 878 36.02 3.92 1.23
CA ARG A 878 37.40 4.27 1.57
C ARG A 878 37.96 5.35 0.63
N ALA A 879 37.80 5.18 -0.69
CA ALA A 879 38.28 6.12 -1.70
C ALA A 879 37.56 7.49 -1.69
N ALA A 880 36.37 7.58 -1.10
CA ALA A 880 35.69 8.84 -0.84
C ALA A 880 36.19 9.54 0.45
N ARG A 881 36.72 8.78 1.42
CA ARG A 881 37.26 9.30 2.69
C ARG A 881 38.76 9.61 2.65
N GLU A 882 39.52 8.91 1.82
CA GLU A 882 40.97 9.07 1.63
C GLU A 882 41.26 9.70 0.25
N PRO A 883 41.53 11.02 0.15
CA PRO A 883 41.68 11.70 -1.14
C PRO A 883 42.80 11.16 -2.05
N SER A 884 43.80 10.50 -1.48
CA SER A 884 44.85 9.77 -2.21
C SER A 884 44.31 8.64 -3.08
N LEU A 885 43.20 8.02 -2.68
CA LEU A 885 42.56 6.90 -3.36
C LEU A 885 41.46 7.32 -4.34
N TRP A 886 41.09 8.62 -4.40
CA TRP A 886 39.98 9.14 -5.23
C TRP A 886 40.02 8.68 -6.70
N ASN A 887 41.21 8.57 -7.28
CA ASN A 887 41.40 8.16 -8.68
C ASN A 887 41.22 6.65 -8.92
N TRP A 888 41.08 5.82 -7.87
CA TRP A 888 40.74 4.39 -8.00
C TRP A 888 39.48 4.17 -8.83
N ARG A 889 38.49 5.06 -8.73
CA ARG A 889 37.23 5.02 -9.50
C ARG A 889 37.44 4.92 -11.03
N ASN A 890 38.61 5.36 -11.53
CA ASN A 890 38.95 5.34 -12.96
C ASN A 890 39.43 3.96 -13.44
N ARG A 891 39.64 2.98 -12.54
CA ARG A 891 40.11 1.62 -12.86
C ARG A 891 39.01 0.66 -13.33
N LEU A 892 37.73 1.05 -13.18
CA LEU A 892 36.56 0.29 -13.63
C LEU A 892 36.42 -1.14 -13.02
N GLU A 893 36.97 -1.37 -11.82
CA GLU A 893 36.96 -2.65 -11.10
C GLU A 893 35.57 -3.09 -10.56
N ALA A 894 34.52 -2.27 -10.75
CA ALA A 894 33.16 -2.50 -10.28
C ALA A 894 32.26 -3.04 -11.40
N THR A 895 31.59 -4.17 -11.17
CA THR A 895 30.82 -4.91 -12.17
C THR A 895 29.31 -4.72 -12.04
N GLU A 896 28.55 -5.13 -13.04
CA GLU A 896 27.09 -5.26 -12.96
C GLU A 896 26.69 -6.71 -12.70
N LEU A 897 25.61 -6.90 -11.93
CA LEU A 897 24.98 -8.20 -11.71
C LEU A 897 23.96 -8.56 -12.79
N SER A 898 23.44 -7.58 -13.55
CA SER A 898 22.47 -7.82 -14.63
C SER A 898 23.05 -8.82 -15.65
N GLY A 899 22.29 -9.87 -15.96
CA GLY A 899 22.70 -10.94 -16.85
C GLY A 899 23.75 -11.92 -16.29
N ARG A 900 24.34 -11.66 -15.13
CA ARG A 900 25.31 -12.55 -14.47
C ARG A 900 24.64 -13.80 -13.91
N ARG A 901 25.43 -14.85 -13.73
CA ARG A 901 25.01 -16.19 -13.33
C ARG A 901 25.30 -16.43 -11.85
N LEU A 902 24.24 -16.52 -11.04
CA LEU A 902 24.29 -16.86 -9.63
C LEU A 902 24.02 -18.34 -9.44
N LEU A 903 24.98 -19.07 -8.88
CA LEU A 903 24.77 -20.40 -8.31
C LEU A 903 24.39 -20.27 -6.83
N ILE A 904 23.35 -20.96 -6.40
CA ILE A 904 22.96 -21.05 -4.99
C ILE A 904 23.23 -22.46 -4.47
N LEU A 905 24.09 -22.59 -3.46
CA LEU A 905 24.33 -23.85 -2.76
C LEU A 905 23.40 -23.93 -1.55
N GLY A 906 22.49 -24.90 -1.55
CA GLY A 906 21.39 -25.01 -0.58
C GLY A 906 20.18 -24.19 -1.03
N TYR A 907 19.18 -24.86 -1.59
CA TYR A 907 17.96 -24.26 -2.15
C TYR A 907 16.74 -24.39 -1.21
N GLY A 908 17.03 -24.47 0.09
CA GLY A 908 16.05 -24.27 1.17
C GLY A 908 15.49 -22.83 1.21
N ARG A 909 14.83 -22.48 2.33
CA ARG A 909 14.04 -21.23 2.42
C ARG A 909 14.85 -19.97 2.09
N ILE A 910 16.07 -19.83 2.62
CA ILE A 910 16.99 -18.72 2.34
C ILE A 910 17.34 -18.66 0.84
N GLY A 911 17.75 -19.79 0.25
CA GLY A 911 18.11 -19.86 -1.17
C GLY A 911 16.97 -19.44 -2.11
N ARG A 912 15.73 -19.83 -1.83
CA ARG A 912 14.54 -19.41 -2.59
C ARG A 912 14.24 -17.92 -2.47
N HIS A 913 14.48 -17.32 -1.29
CA HIS A 913 14.38 -15.87 -1.13
C HIS A 913 15.48 -15.13 -1.91
N LEU A 914 16.72 -15.61 -1.86
CA LEU A 914 17.82 -15.03 -2.63
C LEU A 914 17.61 -15.15 -4.14
N ALA A 915 17.15 -16.30 -4.65
CA ALA A 915 16.83 -16.47 -6.08
C ALA A 915 15.79 -15.46 -6.56
N ARG A 916 14.75 -15.23 -5.75
CA ARG A 916 13.71 -14.22 -6.04
C ARG A 916 14.28 -12.81 -6.11
N MET A 917 15.18 -12.45 -5.19
CA MET A 917 15.87 -11.15 -5.18
C MET A 917 16.80 -11.02 -6.40
N ALA A 918 17.67 -12.00 -6.64
CA ALA A 918 18.64 -12.02 -7.74
C ALA A 918 17.97 -11.95 -9.12
N ARG A 919 16.84 -12.64 -9.32
CA ARG A 919 15.99 -12.50 -10.53
C ARG A 919 15.47 -11.07 -10.70
N GLY A 920 15.15 -10.37 -9.61
CA GLY A 920 14.80 -8.95 -9.62
C GLY A 920 15.93 -8.02 -10.12
N PHE A 921 17.19 -8.43 -9.96
CA PHE A 921 18.37 -7.79 -10.55
C PHE A 921 18.74 -8.35 -11.94
N ALA A 922 17.83 -9.09 -12.58
CA ALA A 922 18.03 -9.77 -13.87
C ALA A 922 19.23 -10.74 -13.91
N MET A 923 19.58 -11.34 -12.77
CA MET A 923 20.54 -12.44 -12.72
C MET A 923 19.91 -13.73 -13.27
N ARG A 924 20.72 -14.54 -13.95
CA ARG A 924 20.38 -15.95 -14.24
C ARG A 924 20.69 -16.76 -12.99
N VAL A 925 19.72 -17.52 -12.48
CA VAL A 925 19.88 -18.25 -11.21
C VAL A 925 19.77 -19.75 -11.45
N ARG A 926 20.77 -20.49 -10.96
CA ARG A 926 20.75 -21.95 -10.82
C ARG A 926 21.02 -22.34 -9.37
N ALA A 927 20.66 -23.56 -9.00
CA ALA A 927 20.90 -24.04 -7.65
C ALA A 927 21.40 -25.49 -7.59
N PHE A 928 22.14 -25.80 -6.52
CA PHE A 928 22.59 -27.14 -6.17
C PHE A 928 22.17 -27.45 -4.73
N ASP A 929 21.40 -28.53 -4.55
CA ASP A 929 20.94 -28.98 -3.25
C ASP A 929 20.80 -30.53 -3.25
N PRO A 930 21.70 -31.26 -2.55
CA PRO A 930 21.64 -32.71 -2.49
C PRO A 930 20.37 -33.28 -1.85
N PHE A 931 19.71 -32.54 -0.95
CA PHE A 931 18.49 -33.02 -0.28
C PHE A 931 17.29 -32.89 -1.20
N LEU A 932 17.17 -31.79 -1.95
CA LEU A 932 16.10 -31.63 -2.95
C LEU A 932 16.30 -32.51 -4.20
N ALA A 933 17.54 -32.88 -4.53
CA ALA A 933 17.80 -33.91 -5.54
C ALA A 933 17.16 -35.26 -5.19
N ALA A 934 17.00 -35.59 -3.90
CA ALA A 934 16.31 -36.79 -3.42
C ALA A 934 14.82 -36.60 -3.11
N GLN A 935 14.40 -35.39 -2.71
CA GLN A 935 13.02 -35.10 -2.26
C GLN A 935 12.13 -34.41 -3.30
N GLY A 936 12.69 -34.01 -4.45
CA GLY A 936 12.00 -33.24 -5.48
C GLY A 936 12.26 -31.73 -5.38
N TRP A 937 12.25 -31.06 -6.53
CA TRP A 937 12.54 -29.63 -6.63
C TRP A 937 11.25 -28.77 -6.54
N PRO A 938 11.31 -27.58 -5.90
CA PRO A 938 10.19 -26.64 -5.89
C PRO A 938 9.88 -26.10 -7.29
N ASP A 939 8.60 -26.05 -7.66
CA ASP A 939 8.13 -25.39 -8.88
C ASP A 939 8.16 -23.86 -8.73
N ASP A 940 9.36 -23.28 -8.79
CA ASP A 940 9.60 -21.83 -8.76
C ASP A 940 10.49 -21.33 -9.93
N GLY A 941 10.58 -22.12 -11.00
CA GLY A 941 11.34 -21.81 -12.22
C GLY A 941 12.86 -21.82 -12.04
N THR A 942 13.39 -22.53 -11.03
CA THR A 942 14.84 -22.64 -10.80
C THR A 942 15.41 -23.85 -11.52
N GLU A 943 16.35 -23.59 -12.42
CA GLU A 943 17.17 -24.63 -13.05
C GLU A 943 18.11 -25.27 -12.01
N PRO A 944 18.01 -26.58 -11.71
CA PRO A 944 19.01 -27.28 -10.94
C PRO A 944 20.28 -27.53 -11.77
N VAL A 945 21.43 -27.72 -11.11
CA VAL A 945 22.63 -28.31 -11.75
C VAL A 945 22.81 -29.76 -11.32
N ALA A 946 23.31 -30.61 -12.22
CA ALA A 946 23.45 -32.03 -11.97
C ALA A 946 24.64 -32.36 -11.04
N THR A 947 25.67 -31.51 -11.05
CA THR A 947 26.82 -31.63 -10.16
C THR A 947 27.26 -30.26 -9.62
N LEU A 948 27.89 -30.24 -8.45
CA LEU A 948 28.51 -29.04 -7.89
C LEU A 948 29.54 -28.45 -8.88
N SER A 949 30.38 -29.29 -9.49
CA SER A 949 31.43 -28.89 -10.42
C SER A 949 30.90 -28.19 -11.68
N GLU A 950 29.79 -28.68 -12.25
CA GLU A 950 29.07 -28.02 -13.35
C GLU A 950 28.61 -26.61 -12.94
N GLY A 951 27.98 -26.50 -11.76
CA GLY A 951 27.51 -25.23 -11.22
C GLY A 951 28.63 -24.21 -11.00
N LEU A 952 29.74 -24.64 -10.40
CA LEU A 952 30.89 -23.76 -10.10
C LEU A 952 31.56 -23.24 -11.38
N ALA A 953 31.75 -24.10 -12.39
CA ALA A 953 32.27 -23.72 -13.70
C ALA A 953 31.29 -22.84 -14.50
N TRP A 954 29.98 -22.93 -14.21
CA TRP A 954 28.94 -22.07 -14.77
C TRP A 954 28.82 -20.71 -14.05
N ALA A 955 29.20 -20.60 -12.77
CA ALA A 955 28.96 -19.40 -11.97
C ALA A 955 29.75 -18.15 -12.45
N ASP A 956 29.13 -16.96 -12.31
CA ASP A 956 29.82 -15.68 -12.12
C ASP A 956 29.87 -15.28 -10.63
N ALA A 957 28.88 -15.74 -9.86
CA ALA A 957 28.82 -15.61 -8.41
C ALA A 957 28.22 -16.88 -7.78
N VAL A 958 28.62 -17.18 -6.55
CA VAL A 958 28.12 -18.30 -5.75
C VAL A 958 27.65 -17.77 -4.39
N SER A 959 26.52 -18.27 -3.89
CA SER A 959 26.02 -17.97 -2.55
C SER A 959 25.70 -19.25 -1.78
N VAL A 960 26.11 -19.33 -0.52
CA VAL A 960 26.15 -20.58 0.26
C VAL A 960 25.22 -20.50 1.47
N HIS A 961 24.25 -21.43 1.52
CA HIS A 961 23.19 -21.52 2.53
C HIS A 961 22.86 -22.97 2.95
N VAL A 962 23.80 -23.91 2.76
CA VAL A 962 23.65 -25.30 3.23
C VAL A 962 23.83 -25.42 4.76
N PRO A 963 23.37 -26.52 5.38
CA PRO A 963 23.77 -26.90 6.75
C PRO A 963 25.28 -27.19 6.86
N LYS A 964 25.77 -27.28 8.11
CA LYS A 964 27.12 -27.76 8.44
C LYS A 964 27.34 -29.18 7.89
N ALA A 965 28.56 -29.45 7.43
CA ALA A 965 29.05 -30.77 7.04
C ALA A 965 30.33 -31.14 7.81
N GLU A 966 30.80 -32.39 7.69
CA GLU A 966 32.06 -32.84 8.31
C GLU A 966 33.32 -32.30 7.61
N ARG A 967 33.17 -31.77 6.39
CA ARG A 967 34.23 -31.21 5.55
C ARG A 967 33.68 -29.98 4.80
N PRO A 968 34.53 -29.03 4.39
CA PRO A 968 34.10 -27.93 3.52
C PRO A 968 33.45 -28.42 2.23
N LEU A 969 32.33 -27.79 1.87
CA LEU A 969 31.67 -27.96 0.57
C LEU A 969 32.35 -27.13 -0.52
N VAL A 970 33.08 -26.09 -0.12
CA VAL A 970 33.85 -25.22 -1.02
C VAL A 970 35.29 -25.14 -0.51
N GLY A 971 36.11 -26.12 -0.89
CA GLY A 971 37.54 -26.17 -0.62
C GLY A 971 38.39 -25.68 -1.80
N ALA A 972 39.70 -25.91 -1.72
CA ALA A 972 40.65 -25.49 -2.78
C ALA A 972 40.30 -26.04 -4.18
N ALA A 973 39.79 -27.28 -4.27
CA ALA A 973 39.40 -27.90 -5.53
C ALA A 973 38.18 -27.17 -6.15
N GLU A 974 37.16 -26.88 -5.35
CA GLU A 974 35.94 -26.20 -5.79
C GLU A 974 36.20 -24.74 -6.16
N LEU A 975 37.05 -24.06 -5.39
CA LEU A 975 37.51 -22.70 -5.68
C LEU A 975 38.29 -22.64 -7.00
N ALA A 976 39.06 -23.68 -7.34
CA ALA A 976 39.78 -23.79 -8.62
C ALA A 976 38.86 -24.00 -9.83
N LEU A 977 37.62 -24.48 -9.64
CA LEU A 977 36.61 -24.61 -10.70
C LEU A 977 35.88 -23.29 -11.01
N LEU A 978 35.92 -22.31 -10.09
CA LEU A 978 35.30 -21.00 -10.30
C LEU A 978 35.93 -20.25 -11.48
N ARG A 979 35.15 -19.40 -12.13
CA ARG A 979 35.66 -18.49 -13.17
C ARG A 979 36.57 -17.42 -12.54
N PRO A 980 37.68 -17.02 -13.20
CA PRO A 980 38.50 -15.91 -12.73
C PRO A 980 37.67 -14.66 -12.45
N GLY A 981 37.85 -14.07 -11.28
CA GLY A 981 37.10 -12.90 -10.83
C GLY A 981 35.70 -13.19 -10.26
N ALA A 982 35.31 -14.45 -10.03
CA ALA A 982 34.00 -14.80 -9.47
C ALA A 982 33.78 -14.25 -8.04
N ILE A 983 32.52 -14.06 -7.64
CA ILE A 983 32.16 -13.60 -6.28
C ILE A 983 31.68 -14.80 -5.44
N LEU A 984 32.18 -14.94 -4.20
CA LEU A 984 31.70 -15.96 -3.26
C LEU A 984 31.05 -15.34 -2.02
N ILE A 985 29.81 -15.72 -1.71
CA ILE A 985 29.05 -15.25 -0.54
C ILE A 985 28.76 -16.42 0.40
N ASN A 986 29.13 -16.31 1.68
CA ASN A 986 28.81 -17.28 2.72
C ASN A 986 27.90 -16.68 3.81
N THR A 987 26.75 -17.32 4.05
CA THR A 987 25.95 -17.14 5.26
C THR A 987 25.61 -18.48 5.93
N ALA A 988 26.35 -19.54 5.60
CA ALA A 988 26.22 -20.88 6.15
C ALA A 988 27.20 -21.10 7.32
N ARG A 989 26.81 -21.93 8.29
CA ARG A 989 27.56 -22.15 9.53
C ARG A 989 28.47 -23.37 9.49
N GLY A 990 29.68 -23.20 10.05
CA GLY A 990 30.57 -24.28 10.46
C GLY A 990 31.34 -24.93 9.31
N GLY A 991 32.46 -24.33 8.88
CA GLY A 991 33.44 -24.96 7.99
C GLY A 991 32.96 -25.23 6.58
N VAL A 992 31.88 -24.61 6.09
CA VAL A 992 31.30 -24.91 4.77
C VAL A 992 32.19 -24.38 3.62
N VAL A 993 32.95 -23.33 3.87
CA VAL A 993 33.93 -22.73 2.94
C VAL A 993 35.29 -22.74 3.63
N ASP A 994 36.32 -23.27 2.96
CA ASP A 994 37.70 -23.23 3.47
C ASP A 994 38.25 -21.81 3.37
N GLU A 995 38.43 -21.15 4.52
CA GLU A 995 38.87 -19.76 4.59
C GLU A 995 40.34 -19.55 4.18
N ALA A 996 41.19 -20.58 4.33
CA ALA A 996 42.59 -20.53 3.94
C ALA A 996 42.72 -20.67 2.41
N ALA A 997 42.05 -21.67 1.84
CA ALA A 997 41.94 -21.83 0.39
C ALA A 997 41.25 -20.63 -0.28
N LEU A 998 40.27 -20.01 0.39
CA LEU A 998 39.65 -18.77 -0.09
C LEU A 998 40.63 -17.60 -0.11
N ALA A 999 41.51 -17.46 0.89
CA ALA A 999 42.56 -16.45 0.89
C ALA A 999 43.54 -16.64 -0.29
N GLU A 1000 43.92 -17.87 -0.60
CA GLU A 1000 44.75 -18.19 -1.79
C GLU A 1000 44.01 -17.93 -3.11
N ALA A 1001 42.72 -18.26 -3.18
CA ALA A 1001 41.86 -17.98 -4.33
C ALA A 1001 41.65 -16.48 -4.56
N LEU A 1002 41.61 -15.67 -3.49
CA LEU A 1002 41.57 -14.21 -3.55
C LEU A 1002 42.92 -13.61 -3.96
N ALA A 1003 44.04 -14.13 -3.46
CA ALA A 1003 45.38 -13.68 -3.80
C ALA A 1003 45.76 -13.98 -5.26
N SER A 1004 45.33 -15.12 -5.79
CA SER A 1004 45.50 -15.51 -7.20
C SER A 1004 44.50 -14.85 -8.16
N GLY A 1005 43.53 -14.08 -7.66
CA GLY A 1005 42.46 -13.47 -8.47
C GLY A 1005 41.45 -14.46 -9.05
N ARG A 1006 41.51 -15.74 -8.65
CA ARG A 1006 40.50 -16.76 -8.98
C ARG A 1006 39.13 -16.35 -8.46
N VAL A 1007 39.07 -15.96 -7.19
CA VAL A 1007 37.93 -15.25 -6.58
C VAL A 1007 38.21 -13.75 -6.66
N GLY A 1008 37.31 -13.00 -7.27
CA GLY A 1008 37.43 -11.56 -7.45
C GLY A 1008 36.99 -10.74 -6.23
N ALA A 1009 36.08 -11.27 -5.42
CA ALA A 1009 35.57 -10.68 -4.17
C ALA A 1009 34.88 -11.74 -3.31
N ALA A 1010 34.80 -11.53 -2.00
CA ALA A 1010 34.04 -12.43 -1.11
C ALA A 1010 33.26 -11.69 -0.02
N GLY A 1011 32.12 -12.24 0.39
CA GLY A 1011 31.30 -11.75 1.48
C GLY A 1011 31.00 -12.86 2.49
N LEU A 1012 31.40 -12.72 3.76
CA LEU A 1012 31.16 -13.73 4.78
C LEU A 1012 30.47 -13.09 6.00
N ASP A 1013 29.30 -13.59 6.37
CA ASP A 1013 28.65 -13.25 7.65
C ASP A 1013 29.03 -14.23 8.78
N VAL A 1014 29.50 -15.42 8.41
CA VAL A 1014 29.90 -16.47 9.35
C VAL A 1014 31.35 -16.86 9.08
N LEU A 1015 32.12 -17.04 10.14
CA LEU A 1015 33.51 -17.48 10.12
C LEU A 1015 33.71 -18.75 10.95
N ASP A 1016 34.82 -19.46 10.74
CA ASP A 1016 35.13 -20.70 11.46
C ASP A 1016 35.49 -20.47 12.94
N ALA A 1017 36.03 -19.30 13.26
CA ALA A 1017 36.25 -18.82 14.62
C ALA A 1017 35.49 -17.51 14.85
N GLU A 1018 34.65 -17.47 15.89
CA GLU A 1018 33.82 -16.31 16.24
C GLU A 1018 33.97 -15.95 17.73
N PRO A 1019 34.56 -14.78 18.08
CA PRO A 1019 35.18 -13.81 17.18
C PRO A 1019 36.46 -14.35 16.50
N PRO A 1020 36.76 -13.93 15.26
CA PRO A 1020 37.97 -14.35 14.55
C PRO A 1020 39.26 -13.87 15.24
N PRO A 1021 40.37 -14.63 15.16
CA PRO A 1021 41.67 -14.20 15.67
C PRO A 1021 42.17 -12.92 14.99
N GLU A 1022 42.96 -12.11 15.72
CA GLU A 1022 43.49 -10.81 15.25
C GLU A 1022 44.23 -10.86 13.90
N ARG A 1023 44.84 -12.01 13.58
CA ARG A 1023 45.62 -12.24 12.35
C ARG A 1023 44.88 -13.08 11.32
N HIS A 1024 43.58 -12.84 11.16
CA HIS A 1024 42.76 -13.54 10.17
C HIS A 1024 43.28 -13.34 8.74
N PRO A 1025 43.44 -14.39 7.92
CA PRO A 1025 43.98 -14.26 6.56
C PRO A 1025 43.09 -13.37 5.68
N LEU A 1026 41.76 -13.47 5.84
CA LEU A 1026 40.80 -12.69 5.07
C LEU A 1026 40.81 -11.17 5.37
N PHE A 1027 41.38 -10.72 6.49
CA PHE A 1027 41.42 -9.29 6.85
C PHE A 1027 42.29 -8.45 5.91
N ALA A 1028 43.30 -9.06 5.28
CA ALA A 1028 44.27 -8.38 4.40
C ALA A 1028 43.66 -7.87 3.07
N PHE A 1029 42.50 -8.40 2.67
CA PHE A 1029 41.91 -8.16 1.36
C PHE A 1029 40.85 -7.05 1.40
N GLU A 1030 41.00 -6.00 0.58
CA GLU A 1030 39.99 -4.93 0.46
C GLU A 1030 38.72 -5.38 -0.28
N GLN A 1031 38.86 -6.40 -1.14
CA GLN A 1031 37.76 -7.04 -1.86
C GLN A 1031 36.91 -7.99 -1.01
N VAL A 1032 37.23 -8.16 0.28
CA VAL A 1032 36.44 -8.98 1.22
C VAL A 1032 35.58 -8.09 2.10
N ILE A 1033 34.34 -8.53 2.31
CA ILE A 1033 33.35 -7.92 3.19
C ILE A 1033 33.01 -8.93 4.28
N LEU A 1034 33.21 -8.56 5.54
CA LEU A 1034 32.92 -9.39 6.69
C LEU A 1034 31.85 -8.71 7.56
N SER A 1035 30.98 -9.49 8.17
CA SER A 1035 30.06 -9.02 9.22
C SER A 1035 30.01 -10.02 10.38
N PRO A 1036 29.72 -9.56 11.62
CA PRO A 1036 29.85 -10.39 12.81
C PRO A 1036 28.58 -11.22 13.10
N HIS A 1037 28.23 -12.13 12.19
CA HIS A 1037 27.10 -13.06 12.32
C HIS A 1037 25.73 -12.40 12.53
N ILE A 1038 25.42 -11.40 11.71
CA ILE A 1038 24.23 -10.54 11.85
C ILE A 1038 23.16 -10.74 10.77
N ALA A 1039 23.36 -11.61 9.77
CA ALA A 1039 22.42 -11.79 8.65
C ALA A 1039 21.00 -12.16 9.12
N GLY A 1040 20.86 -12.88 10.22
CA GLY A 1040 19.58 -13.24 10.82
C GLY A 1040 19.04 -12.27 11.88
N LEU A 1041 19.73 -11.16 12.17
CA LEU A 1041 19.54 -10.31 13.36
C LEU A 1041 18.97 -8.92 13.04
N THR A 1042 17.93 -8.85 12.22
CA THR A 1042 17.12 -7.64 12.04
C THR A 1042 16.10 -7.47 13.18
N ALA A 1043 15.56 -6.25 13.37
CA ALA A 1043 14.52 -6.00 14.37
C ALA A 1043 13.28 -6.89 14.12
N ASP A 1044 12.79 -6.91 12.88
CA ASP A 1044 11.63 -7.69 12.47
C ASP A 1044 11.86 -9.20 12.60
N ALA A 1045 13.09 -9.68 12.35
CA ALA A 1045 13.44 -11.08 12.60
C ALA A 1045 13.52 -11.39 14.09
N ALA A 1046 14.04 -10.47 14.92
CA ALA A 1046 14.05 -10.62 16.37
C ALA A 1046 12.62 -10.65 16.96
N GLU A 1047 11.70 -9.84 16.44
CA GLU A 1047 10.28 -9.91 16.79
C GLU A 1047 9.65 -11.27 16.45
N ARG A 1048 9.80 -11.72 15.20
CA ARG A 1048 9.26 -13.02 14.75
C ARG A 1048 9.89 -14.20 15.49
N MET A 1049 11.20 -14.16 15.75
CA MET A 1049 11.89 -15.18 16.56
C MET A 1049 11.41 -15.19 18.02
N ALA A 1050 11.15 -14.03 18.62
CA ALA A 1050 10.65 -13.93 19.99
C ALA A 1050 9.24 -14.52 20.12
N VAL A 1051 8.32 -14.10 19.25
CA VAL A 1051 6.94 -14.61 19.22
C VAL A 1051 6.93 -16.13 18.96
N ALA A 1052 7.65 -16.60 17.94
CA ALA A 1052 7.65 -18.02 17.59
C ALA A 1052 8.34 -18.92 18.63
N SER A 1053 9.44 -18.47 19.27
CA SER A 1053 10.13 -19.29 20.28
C SER A 1053 9.33 -19.38 21.59
N VAL A 1054 8.63 -18.32 21.99
CA VAL A 1054 7.61 -18.39 23.05
C VAL A 1054 6.48 -19.33 22.66
N GLN A 1055 5.89 -19.15 21.47
CA GLN A 1055 4.75 -19.96 21.04
C GLN A 1055 5.10 -21.45 20.97
N ASN A 1056 6.27 -21.81 20.43
CA ASN A 1056 6.79 -23.18 20.43
C ASN A 1056 6.82 -23.82 21.84
N ALA A 1057 7.24 -23.07 22.86
CA ALA A 1057 7.31 -23.57 24.22
C ALA A 1057 5.92 -23.76 24.85
N LEU A 1058 4.99 -22.83 24.58
CA LEU A 1058 3.59 -22.93 24.99
C LEU A 1058 2.90 -24.12 24.30
N ASP A 1059 2.99 -24.21 22.98
CA ASP A 1059 2.38 -25.27 22.17
C ASP A 1059 2.91 -26.65 22.53
N TYR A 1060 4.19 -26.80 22.89
CA TYR A 1060 4.70 -28.09 23.36
C TYR A 1060 4.12 -28.49 24.72
N LEU A 1061 4.01 -27.54 25.66
CA LEU A 1061 3.43 -27.79 26.97
C LEU A 1061 1.94 -28.19 26.87
N ASP A 1062 1.21 -27.57 25.93
CA ASP A 1062 -0.18 -27.83 25.54
C ASP A 1062 -0.39 -29.05 24.61
N GLY A 1063 0.68 -29.67 24.10
CA GLY A 1063 0.61 -30.85 23.21
C GLY A 1063 0.20 -30.56 21.76
N ARG A 1064 0.44 -29.33 21.26
CA ARG A 1064 0.08 -28.84 19.91
C ARG A 1064 1.25 -28.52 18.99
N LEU A 1065 2.50 -28.60 19.46
CA LEU A 1065 3.67 -28.22 18.63
C LEU A 1065 3.77 -29.06 17.35
N ASP A 1066 4.04 -28.40 16.22
CA ASP A 1066 4.36 -29.04 14.95
C ASP A 1066 5.64 -29.90 15.08
N PRO A 1067 5.59 -31.23 14.91
CA PRO A 1067 6.75 -32.12 15.04
C PRO A 1067 7.90 -31.79 14.08
N ARG A 1068 7.67 -31.02 13.01
CA ARG A 1068 8.70 -30.56 12.07
C ARG A 1068 9.60 -29.46 12.65
N LEU A 1069 9.25 -28.91 13.82
CA LEU A 1069 10.06 -27.94 14.56
C LEU A 1069 10.95 -28.59 15.63
N LEU A 1070 10.78 -29.90 15.88
CA LEU A 1070 11.60 -30.66 16.83
C LEU A 1070 12.89 -31.16 16.16
N VAL A 1071 14.03 -30.84 16.77
CA VAL A 1071 15.36 -31.28 16.33
C VAL A 1071 15.59 -32.76 16.66
N ASN A 1072 15.27 -33.17 17.89
CA ASN A 1072 15.51 -34.51 18.41
C ASN A 1072 14.28 -35.44 18.40
N LYS A 1073 13.34 -35.19 17.47
CA LYS A 1073 12.07 -35.94 17.34
C LYS A 1073 12.23 -37.48 17.41
N ASP A 1074 13.32 -38.01 16.84
CA ASP A 1074 13.55 -39.44 16.71
C ASP A 1074 14.07 -40.05 18.03
N ALA A 1075 14.92 -39.33 18.78
CA ALA A 1075 15.33 -39.71 20.13
C ALA A 1075 14.16 -39.63 21.12
N LEU A 1076 13.28 -38.63 20.99
CA LEU A 1076 12.04 -38.52 21.78
C LEU A 1076 11.10 -39.72 21.54
N ALA A 1077 11.04 -40.25 20.31
CA ALA A 1077 10.26 -41.45 20.00
C ALA A 1077 10.82 -42.70 20.70
N CYS A 1078 12.15 -42.83 20.81
CA CYS A 1078 12.78 -43.90 21.58
C CYS A 1078 12.48 -43.84 23.08
N HIS A 1079 12.22 -42.65 23.64
CA HIS A 1079 11.82 -42.47 25.04
C HIS A 1079 10.33 -42.76 25.32
N ALA A 1080 9.50 -43.03 24.31
CA ALA A 1080 8.05 -43.21 24.46
C ALA A 1080 7.61 -44.66 24.81
N LEU A 1081 8.54 -45.61 24.88
CA LEU A 1081 8.34 -47.03 25.22
C LEU A 1081 9.51 -47.49 26.12
N PRO A 1082 9.34 -48.44 27.07
CA PRO A 1082 8.57 -49.68 26.88
C PRO A 1082 7.30 -49.84 27.73
N THR A 1083 6.37 -50.63 27.19
CA THR A 1083 5.31 -51.30 27.94
C THR A 1083 5.85 -52.56 28.63
N ALA A 1084 5.79 -52.62 29.96
CA ALA A 1084 5.75 -53.89 30.70
C ALA A 1084 4.30 -54.46 30.60
N SER A 1085 4.00 -55.77 30.55
CA SER A 1085 4.78 -57.00 30.79
C SER A 1085 5.39 -57.12 32.19
N GLY A 1086 4.51 -57.18 33.19
CA GLY A 1086 4.79 -57.34 34.62
C GLY A 1086 3.49 -57.31 35.41
#